data_AF-A0A938EM72-F1
#
_entry.id   AF-A0A938EM72-F1
#
_cell.length_a   1.000
_cell.length_b   1.000
_cell.length_c   1.000
_cell.angle_alpha   90.00
_cell.angle_beta   90.00
_cell.angle_gamma   90.00
#
_symmetry.space_group_name_H-M   'P 1'
#
loop_
_entity.id
_entity.type
_entity.pdbx_description
1 polymer ?
#
loop_
_entity_poly.entity_id
_entity_poly.type
_entity_poly.pdbx_seq_one_letter_code
_entity_poly.pdbx_strand_id
1 'polypeptide(L)'
;MPSIRLHACARDAAREGGTYSRAMRAFLGGGVAAVLVAGALLAPSAARAEVAPVAMMLAGAPSSATDPTPVQLDVDVYIPEVTPAPAVVLAHGFGGSKEGAAEQAQLLVEAGYVVLAYTARGFGESTGLISMNAPDYEVADASALVDYLASLASVTVESPGDPVVGVAGGSYGGALALMLAGYDDRIDAVAADITWNDLETSLFAQSAVDGVQPGVLKSLWTSLFFSSGLGLEPGQPVSECGRFTPQWCAAYVEAVTKGVVSAEAADLMARSSPRSITDRITAPVLLGAGQADSLFPLTQANANAEQIVNAPVKVVWHAGGHDGGIAETDRLLALTRAWFDQHLRAGPTVSDAFEVSLVEASALSDRDPGTVEVLSAPSYPGIFGDGTTQMPLAAPPQQVLAPAGGAPAAITSLPGAGGLARLAGDLLAVPLPGQTAGFFTESLASPMRIVGATRARLTVSSDREVTDAVLFASLRVVSANGRQALPQGLVAAVRIPDLGPEPVTIEVVLPGIVTEAAAGDRLALVVATTDQGYRMPPGPAVYTVAADGPLILPTLQGTTEAAGTPVWVWPLGAVIITVLIWIAVALLRPRDRSGEARPELLTVPLATRDLAKEFTGGLKAVDGVTFEVPPGVVLGLLGPNGAGKTTTMRMAMGLIRPTGGDTWIFGEQVRPGSAVLARVGSFIEGPGFLPHLTGRQNLDLFWRASGREDGDPHLDEVLEIAGLGSAIDRKVRTYSQGMRQRLGIAQAMLGLPDLLVLDEPTNGLDPPQIREMRQVMHDYAASGRTVIVSSHLLSEVEQTCSHVVVMNHGHLIYSGTVDELLAGRSGLRLEDVFLELVGEGHRVDQ
;
A
#
# COMPACT_ATOMS: atom_id res chain seq x y z
N MET A 1 -42.13 -26.42 -22.89
CA MET A 1 -43.14 -27.08 -22.04
C MET A 1 -42.60 -28.45 -21.64
N PRO A 2 -42.83 -28.97 -20.42
CA PRO A 2 -43.43 -28.36 -19.20
C PRO A 2 -42.37 -28.27 -18.05
N SER A 3 -42.33 -27.31 -17.13
CA SER A 3 -43.28 -26.88 -16.08
C SER A 3 -43.69 -27.97 -15.08
N ILE A 4 -43.06 -28.01 -13.90
CA ILE A 4 -43.71 -28.47 -12.66
C ILE A 4 -43.34 -27.51 -11.52
N ARG A 5 -44.31 -26.64 -11.19
CA ARG A 5 -44.51 -26.12 -9.83
C ARG A 5 -45.07 -27.27 -8.99
N LEU A 6 -44.75 -27.33 -7.70
CA LEU A 6 -45.78 -27.44 -6.66
C LEU A 6 -45.21 -27.18 -5.26
N HIS A 7 -45.94 -26.29 -4.57
CA HIS A 7 -45.86 -25.95 -3.16
C HIS A 7 -46.25 -27.11 -2.24
N ALA A 8 -45.83 -26.94 -0.98
CA ALA A 8 -46.50 -27.35 0.26
C ALA A 8 -46.36 -28.81 0.71
N CYS A 9 -45.53 -28.99 1.75
CA CYS A 9 -46.04 -29.58 2.98
C CYS A 9 -45.32 -28.96 4.18
N ALA A 10 -46.06 -28.11 4.90
CA ALA A 10 -45.72 -27.64 6.22
C ALA A 10 -46.12 -28.70 7.26
N ARG A 11 -45.55 -28.56 8.46
CA ARG A 11 -45.96 -29.19 9.74
C ARG A 11 -45.44 -30.60 9.95
N ASP A 12 -44.34 -30.69 10.71
CA ASP A 12 -44.26 -31.48 11.96
C ASP A 12 -42.81 -31.72 12.34
N ALA A 13 -42.20 -30.77 13.06
CA ALA A 13 -41.02 -31.00 13.91
C ALA A 13 -40.75 -29.76 14.79
N ALA A 14 -41.77 -29.31 15.53
CA ALA A 14 -41.62 -28.27 16.54
C ALA A 14 -42.17 -28.77 17.88
N ARG A 15 -41.66 -29.92 18.32
CA ARG A 15 -41.72 -30.36 19.72
C ARG A 15 -40.43 -31.11 20.01
N GLU A 16 -39.87 -30.79 21.18
CA GLU A 16 -38.63 -31.32 21.77
C GLU A 16 -37.35 -30.59 21.38
N GLY A 17 -36.61 -30.13 22.41
CA GLY A 17 -35.28 -29.53 22.23
C GLY A 17 -35.04 -28.20 22.95
N GLY A 18 -35.55 -28.05 24.18
CA GLY A 18 -35.00 -27.08 25.11
C GLY A 18 -33.54 -27.39 25.46
N THR A 19 -32.79 -26.35 25.81
CA THR A 19 -31.51 -26.42 26.54
C THR A 19 -30.20 -26.78 25.82
N TYR A 20 -29.97 -26.38 24.57
CA TYR A 20 -28.57 -26.28 24.06
C TYR A 20 -28.42 -25.16 23.02
N SER A 21 -28.30 -23.88 23.43
CA SER A 21 -28.04 -22.79 22.47
C SER A 21 -27.26 -21.58 23.00
N ARG A 22 -26.99 -21.49 24.31
CA ARG A 22 -26.16 -20.39 24.85
C ARG A 22 -24.66 -20.70 24.86
N ALA A 23 -24.25 -21.97 24.97
CA ALA A 23 -22.83 -22.35 24.97
C ALA A 23 -22.24 -22.49 23.55
N MET A 24 -23.03 -22.86 22.53
CA MET A 24 -22.53 -23.06 21.16
C MET A 24 -22.29 -21.75 20.40
N ARG A 25 -22.96 -20.64 20.78
CA ARG A 25 -22.85 -19.36 20.07
C ARG A 25 -21.67 -18.49 20.53
N ALA A 26 -21.09 -18.77 21.69
CA ALA A 26 -19.82 -18.15 22.11
C ALA A 26 -18.60 -18.77 21.40
N PHE A 27 -18.71 -20.03 20.94
CA PHE A 27 -17.60 -20.72 20.27
C PHE A 27 -17.48 -20.39 18.77
N LEU A 28 -18.57 -19.98 18.11
CA LEU A 28 -18.58 -19.66 16.68
C LEU A 28 -18.29 -18.19 16.35
N GLY A 29 -18.31 -17.28 17.33
CA GLY A 29 -17.92 -15.86 17.15
C GLY A 29 -16.43 -15.61 17.37
N GLY A 30 -15.76 -16.42 18.19
CA GLY A 30 -14.30 -16.37 18.38
C GLY A 30 -13.52 -17.26 17.40
N GLY A 31 -14.15 -18.31 16.87
CA GLY A 31 -13.48 -19.30 16.02
C GLY A 31 -13.09 -18.80 14.63
N VAL A 32 -13.82 -17.85 14.03
CA VAL A 32 -13.51 -17.40 12.65
C VAL A 32 -12.39 -16.35 12.62
N ALA A 33 -12.30 -15.48 13.63
CA ALA A 33 -11.15 -14.57 13.78
C ALA A 33 -9.88 -15.34 14.18
N ALA A 34 -10.00 -16.37 15.02
CA ALA A 34 -8.90 -17.25 15.34
C ALA A 34 -8.46 -18.12 14.15
N VAL A 35 -9.35 -18.52 13.23
CA VAL A 35 -8.99 -19.30 12.04
C VAL A 35 -8.43 -18.44 10.91
N LEU A 36 -8.68 -17.13 10.86
CA LEU A 36 -8.01 -16.24 9.90
C LEU A 36 -6.64 -15.76 10.40
N VAL A 37 -6.49 -15.54 11.72
CA VAL A 37 -5.18 -15.27 12.33
C VAL A 37 -4.34 -16.56 12.40
N ALA A 38 -4.94 -17.70 12.74
CA ALA A 38 -4.27 -19.00 12.66
C ALA A 38 -4.14 -19.51 11.23
N GLY A 39 -4.93 -19.06 10.25
CA GLY A 39 -4.77 -19.44 8.84
C GLY A 39 -3.61 -18.71 8.15
N ALA A 40 -3.28 -17.50 8.61
CA ALA A 40 -2.05 -16.80 8.23
C ALA A 40 -0.82 -17.26 9.06
N LEU A 41 -1.03 -17.85 10.24
CA LEU A 41 0.03 -18.44 11.08
C LEU A 41 0.16 -19.98 10.96
N LEU A 42 -0.73 -20.64 10.22
CA LEU A 42 -0.77 -22.08 9.94
C LEU A 42 -1.13 -22.32 8.46
N ALA A 43 -0.59 -21.50 7.55
CA ALA A 43 -0.08 -22.14 6.35
C ALA A 43 0.88 -23.23 6.87
N PRO A 44 0.77 -24.50 6.45
CA PRO A 44 1.85 -25.41 6.70
C PRO A 44 3.03 -24.83 5.92
N SER A 45 3.86 -24.01 6.57
CA SER A 45 5.28 -24.24 6.48
C SER A 45 5.41 -25.68 6.97
N ALA A 46 5.27 -26.63 6.05
CA ALA A 46 6.00 -27.86 6.19
C ALA A 46 7.41 -27.35 6.44
N ALA A 47 7.84 -27.38 7.71
CA ALA A 47 9.23 -27.18 8.04
C ALA A 47 9.93 -28.24 7.20
N ARG A 48 10.47 -27.81 6.05
CA ARG A 48 11.23 -28.69 5.18
C ARG A 48 12.37 -29.16 6.07
N ALA A 49 12.55 -30.47 6.15
CA ALA A 49 13.65 -31.00 6.92
C ALA A 49 14.93 -30.50 6.23
N GLU A 50 15.60 -29.52 6.84
CA GLU A 50 16.87 -29.00 6.34
C GLU A 50 17.88 -30.14 6.25
N VAL A 51 18.64 -30.18 5.16
CA VAL A 51 19.70 -31.17 5.00
C VAL A 51 20.86 -30.76 5.88
N ALA A 52 21.18 -31.57 6.90
CA ALA A 52 22.30 -31.29 7.78
C ALA A 52 23.64 -31.47 7.03
N PRO A 53 24.56 -30.48 7.06
CA PRO A 53 25.86 -30.61 6.43
C PRO A 53 26.79 -31.53 7.22
N VAL A 54 27.79 -32.08 6.53
CA VAL A 54 28.98 -32.67 7.14
C VAL A 54 30.04 -31.58 7.26
N ALA A 55 30.22 -31.05 8.48
CA ALA A 55 31.25 -30.07 8.79
C ALA A 55 32.63 -30.72 8.94
N MET A 56 33.67 -30.12 8.34
CA MET A 56 35.04 -30.61 8.40
C MET A 56 36.08 -29.54 8.08
N MET A 57 37.35 -29.83 8.39
CA MET A 57 38.49 -29.05 7.93
C MET A 57 39.14 -29.75 6.75
N LEU A 58 39.34 -29.03 5.63
CA LEU A 58 40.06 -29.52 4.46
C LEU A 58 41.38 -28.77 4.27
N ALA A 59 42.39 -29.47 3.75
CA ALA A 59 43.66 -28.85 3.41
C ALA A 59 43.52 -28.04 2.11
N GLY A 60 43.92 -26.77 2.15
CA GLY A 60 44.02 -25.91 0.98
C GLY A 60 45.43 -25.85 0.39
N ALA A 61 45.73 -24.78 -0.32
CA ALA A 61 47.06 -24.45 -0.82
C ALA A 61 48.02 -24.02 0.32
N PRO A 62 49.34 -23.90 0.06
CA PRO A 62 50.30 -23.44 1.05
C PRO A 62 49.93 -22.13 1.76
N SER A 63 50.36 -21.99 3.01
CA SER A 63 50.08 -20.82 3.86
C SER A 63 50.77 -19.56 3.36
N SER A 64 51.96 -19.68 2.75
CA SER A 64 52.69 -18.58 2.11
C SER A 64 53.74 -19.09 1.13
N ALA A 65 54.34 -18.20 0.34
CA ALA A 65 55.48 -18.54 -0.53
C ALA A 65 56.68 -19.15 0.20
N THR A 66 56.83 -18.92 1.51
CA THR A 66 57.96 -19.39 2.33
C THR A 66 57.61 -20.53 3.29
N ASP A 67 56.33 -20.80 3.49
CA ASP A 67 55.83 -21.88 4.35
C ASP A 67 54.92 -22.80 3.52
N PRO A 68 55.39 -24.02 3.18
CA PRO A 68 54.63 -24.95 2.35
C PRO A 68 53.46 -25.61 3.09
N THR A 69 53.28 -25.35 4.39
CA THR A 69 52.21 -25.96 5.18
C THR A 69 50.84 -25.56 4.62
N PRO A 70 49.98 -26.52 4.25
CA PRO A 70 48.63 -26.22 3.77
C PRO A 70 47.81 -25.45 4.79
N VAL A 71 47.04 -24.46 4.33
CA VAL A 71 45.98 -23.86 5.16
C VAL A 71 44.91 -24.91 5.46
N GLN A 72 44.15 -24.68 6.53
CA GLN A 72 42.98 -25.49 6.89
C GLN A 72 41.75 -24.65 6.61
N LEU A 73 40.86 -25.14 5.76
CA LEU A 73 39.63 -24.50 5.34
C LEU A 73 38.45 -25.13 6.07
N ASP A 74 37.63 -24.31 6.71
CA ASP A 74 36.39 -24.71 7.35
C ASP A 74 35.28 -24.88 6.30
N VAL A 75 34.76 -26.10 6.18
CA VAL A 75 33.92 -26.54 5.05
C VAL A 75 32.67 -27.27 5.57
N ASP A 76 31.54 -27.02 4.91
CA ASP A 76 30.30 -27.76 5.04
C ASP A 76 29.94 -28.44 3.71
N VAL A 77 29.76 -29.77 3.76
CA VAL A 77 29.36 -30.57 2.59
C VAL A 77 27.92 -31.06 2.78
N TYR A 78 27.04 -30.67 1.85
CA TYR A 78 25.65 -31.09 1.80
C TYR A 78 25.49 -32.16 0.73
N ILE A 79 24.87 -33.29 1.08
CA ILE A 79 24.71 -34.43 0.18
C ILE A 79 23.21 -34.66 -0.06
N PRO A 80 22.74 -34.70 -1.33
CA PRO A 80 21.34 -34.92 -1.65
C PRO A 80 20.96 -36.40 -1.48
N GLU A 81 19.67 -36.69 -1.47
CA GLU A 81 19.16 -38.07 -1.33
C GLU A 81 19.58 -38.99 -2.50
N VAL A 82 19.73 -38.43 -3.70
CA VAL A 82 20.09 -39.16 -4.92
C VAL A 82 21.52 -38.82 -5.32
N THR A 83 22.38 -39.83 -5.39
CA THR A 83 23.78 -39.73 -5.79
C THR A 83 24.16 -40.85 -6.78
N PRO A 84 25.20 -40.67 -7.62
CA PRO A 84 26.03 -39.47 -7.76
C PRO A 84 25.27 -38.28 -8.37
N ALA A 85 25.66 -37.07 -7.99
CA ALA A 85 25.06 -35.82 -8.46
C ALA A 85 26.14 -34.79 -8.79
N PRO A 86 25.87 -33.82 -9.71
CA PRO A 86 26.76 -32.69 -9.93
C PRO A 86 27.00 -31.90 -8.64
N ALA A 87 28.17 -31.26 -8.55
CA ALA A 87 28.56 -30.48 -7.40
C ALA A 87 28.44 -28.98 -7.64
N VAL A 88 28.26 -28.21 -6.56
CA VAL A 88 28.39 -26.74 -6.56
C VAL A 88 29.28 -26.30 -5.42
N VAL A 89 30.30 -25.50 -5.73
CA VAL A 89 31.12 -24.80 -4.73
C VAL A 89 30.51 -23.41 -4.48
N LEU A 90 30.22 -23.10 -3.21
CA LEU A 90 29.71 -21.80 -2.79
C LEU A 90 30.79 -21.00 -2.08
N ALA A 91 31.16 -19.86 -2.67
CA ALA A 91 32.11 -18.92 -2.12
C ALA A 91 31.39 -17.74 -1.46
N HIS A 92 31.77 -17.41 -0.22
CA HIS A 92 31.13 -16.35 0.56
C HIS A 92 31.54 -14.93 0.11
N GLY A 93 30.73 -13.93 0.45
CA GLY A 93 31.08 -12.51 0.29
C GLY A 93 32.15 -12.05 1.29
N PHE A 94 32.79 -10.89 1.05
CA PHE A 94 33.90 -10.44 1.89
C PHE A 94 33.47 -10.24 3.34
N GLY A 95 34.28 -10.69 4.31
CA GLY A 95 33.94 -10.62 5.74
C GLY A 95 32.88 -11.64 6.19
N GLY A 96 32.33 -12.43 5.27
CA GLY A 96 31.41 -13.53 5.58
C GLY A 96 32.13 -14.85 5.92
N SER A 97 31.34 -15.92 5.94
CA SER A 97 31.76 -17.30 6.15
C SER A 97 30.83 -18.24 5.38
N LYS A 98 31.05 -19.56 5.47
CA LYS A 98 30.14 -20.58 4.93
C LYS A 98 28.69 -20.42 5.40
N GLU A 99 28.45 -19.83 6.57
CA GLU A 99 27.10 -19.57 7.09
C GLU A 99 26.30 -18.62 6.19
N GLY A 100 26.97 -17.65 5.57
CA GLY A 100 26.35 -16.72 4.62
C GLY A 100 25.88 -17.38 3.31
N ALA A 101 26.35 -18.60 3.03
CA ALA A 101 25.96 -19.40 1.87
C ALA A 101 24.95 -20.51 2.22
N ALA A 102 24.58 -20.67 3.50
CA ALA A 102 23.77 -21.80 3.97
C ALA A 102 22.38 -21.88 3.32
N GLU A 103 21.71 -20.74 3.12
CA GLU A 103 20.39 -20.69 2.46
C GLU A 103 20.48 -21.18 1.00
N GLN A 104 21.46 -20.68 0.25
CA GLN A 104 21.72 -21.12 -1.12
C GLN A 104 22.11 -22.61 -1.17
N ALA A 105 22.89 -23.07 -0.19
CA ALA A 105 23.27 -24.47 -0.07
C ALA A 105 22.05 -25.38 0.13
N GLN A 106 21.11 -25.00 1.01
CA GLN A 106 19.86 -25.72 1.22
C GLN A 106 19.03 -25.81 -0.06
N LEU A 107 18.88 -24.70 -0.79
CA LEU A 107 18.11 -24.70 -2.04
C LEU A 107 18.73 -25.59 -3.12
N LEU A 108 20.06 -25.61 -3.22
CA LEU A 108 20.77 -26.43 -4.21
C LEU A 108 20.79 -27.91 -3.83
N VAL A 109 20.99 -28.26 -2.55
CA VAL A 109 20.92 -29.66 -2.13
C VAL A 109 19.50 -30.21 -2.23
N GLU A 110 18.47 -29.41 -1.92
CA GLU A 110 17.05 -29.75 -2.20
C GLU A 110 16.81 -29.92 -3.70
N ALA A 111 17.51 -29.15 -4.54
CA ALA A 111 17.46 -29.30 -5.98
C ALA A 111 18.22 -30.52 -6.49
N GLY A 112 18.97 -31.25 -5.64
CA GLY A 112 19.68 -32.47 -5.99
C GLY A 112 21.15 -32.29 -6.35
N TYR A 113 21.81 -31.24 -5.86
CA TYR A 113 23.26 -31.02 -6.00
C TYR A 113 24.03 -31.47 -4.76
N VAL A 114 25.25 -31.97 -4.93
CA VAL A 114 26.22 -31.96 -3.83
C VAL A 114 26.69 -30.53 -3.66
N VAL A 115 26.60 -29.95 -2.46
CA VAL A 115 27.01 -28.56 -2.25
C VAL A 115 28.18 -28.52 -1.27
N LEU A 116 29.23 -27.79 -1.63
CA LEU A 116 30.36 -27.50 -0.76
C LEU A 116 30.38 -26.00 -0.50
N ALA A 117 29.99 -25.59 0.70
CA ALA A 117 30.15 -24.23 1.19
C ALA A 117 31.38 -24.16 2.09
N TYR A 118 32.20 -23.14 1.95
CA TYR A 118 33.42 -23.01 2.76
C TYR A 118 33.69 -21.58 3.17
N THR A 119 34.46 -21.44 4.24
CA THR A 119 35.04 -20.19 4.70
C THR A 119 36.45 -20.06 4.12
N ALA A 120 36.75 -19.00 3.38
CA ALA A 120 38.06 -18.80 2.76
C ALA A 120 39.15 -18.55 3.82
N ARG A 121 40.42 -18.77 3.44
CA ARG A 121 41.57 -18.53 4.31
C ARG A 121 41.52 -17.14 4.95
N GLY A 122 41.89 -17.05 6.23
CA GLY A 122 41.86 -15.80 6.98
C GLY A 122 40.46 -15.35 7.43
N PHE A 123 39.39 -16.10 7.16
CA PHE A 123 38.05 -15.84 7.70
C PHE A 123 37.60 -16.96 8.63
N GLY A 124 36.70 -16.64 9.57
CA GLY A 124 36.14 -17.62 10.52
C GLY A 124 37.21 -18.48 11.17
N GLU A 125 36.99 -19.80 11.15
CA GLU A 125 37.90 -20.83 11.66
C GLU A 125 38.98 -21.27 10.65
N SER A 126 38.96 -20.74 9.42
CA SER A 126 39.95 -21.07 8.39
C SER A 126 41.28 -20.39 8.66
N THR A 127 42.37 -21.12 8.53
CA THR A 127 43.72 -20.60 8.76
C THR A 127 44.28 -19.85 7.54
N GLY A 128 45.43 -19.19 7.71
CA GLY A 128 46.08 -18.43 6.62
C GLY A 128 45.76 -16.92 6.64
N LEU A 129 46.20 -16.22 5.60
CA LEU A 129 46.02 -14.77 5.44
C LEU A 129 45.25 -14.45 4.16
N ILE A 130 44.51 -13.35 4.18
CA ILE A 130 43.69 -12.85 3.08
C ILE A 130 44.60 -12.27 1.99
N SER A 131 44.41 -12.74 0.76
CA SER A 131 45.18 -12.35 -0.42
C SER A 131 44.33 -11.88 -1.58
N MET A 132 43.03 -11.64 -1.36
CA MET A 132 42.10 -11.03 -2.32
C MET A 132 41.99 -11.82 -3.62
N ASN A 133 41.51 -13.06 -3.57
CA ASN A 133 41.40 -13.98 -4.71
C ASN A 133 42.72 -14.19 -5.46
N ALA A 134 43.85 -14.19 -4.75
CA ALA A 134 45.14 -14.41 -5.40
C ALA A 134 45.20 -15.81 -6.04
N PRO A 135 45.70 -15.94 -7.29
CA PRO A 135 45.79 -17.21 -7.99
C PRO A 135 46.54 -18.29 -7.20
N ASP A 136 47.66 -17.92 -6.58
CA ASP A 136 48.54 -18.84 -5.86
C ASP A 136 47.99 -19.23 -4.45
N TYR A 137 46.88 -18.65 -4.02
CA TYR A 137 46.35 -18.80 -2.67
C TYR A 137 44.84 -19.13 -2.69
N GLU A 138 43.93 -18.16 -2.62
CA GLU A 138 42.49 -18.43 -2.49
C GLU A 138 41.89 -19.14 -3.72
N VAL A 139 42.42 -18.90 -4.93
CA VAL A 139 42.01 -19.68 -6.12
C VAL A 139 42.53 -21.11 -6.04
N ALA A 140 43.80 -21.30 -5.65
CA ALA A 140 44.39 -22.62 -5.45
C ALA A 140 43.72 -23.41 -4.31
N ASP A 141 43.25 -22.73 -3.25
CA ASP A 141 42.39 -23.31 -2.22
C ASP A 141 41.11 -23.87 -2.83
N ALA A 142 40.43 -23.06 -3.64
CA ALA A 142 39.18 -23.46 -4.27
C ALA A 142 39.39 -24.63 -5.26
N SER A 143 40.50 -24.65 -6.02
CA SER A 143 40.90 -25.82 -6.83
C SER A 143 41.15 -27.07 -5.99
N ALA A 144 41.74 -26.95 -4.80
CA ALA A 144 41.90 -28.09 -3.88
C ALA A 144 40.54 -28.62 -3.37
N LEU A 145 39.54 -27.75 -3.21
CA LEU A 145 38.17 -28.17 -2.90
C LEU A 145 37.52 -28.92 -4.08
N VAL A 146 37.82 -28.52 -5.33
CA VAL A 146 37.41 -29.27 -6.53
C VAL A 146 38.07 -30.65 -6.57
N ASP A 147 39.37 -30.76 -6.21
CA ASP A 147 40.06 -32.05 -6.09
C ASP A 147 39.37 -32.97 -5.05
N TYR A 148 38.96 -32.39 -3.92
CA TYR A 148 38.22 -33.12 -2.89
C TYR A 148 36.86 -33.60 -3.43
N LEU A 149 36.10 -32.75 -4.11
CA LEU A 149 34.82 -33.12 -4.73
C LEU A 149 34.99 -34.26 -5.74
N ALA A 150 36.05 -34.22 -6.57
CA ALA A 150 36.37 -35.28 -7.53
C ALA A 150 36.65 -36.64 -6.87
N SER A 151 37.02 -36.66 -5.59
CA SER A 151 37.28 -37.88 -4.83
C SER A 151 36.02 -38.51 -4.20
N LEU A 152 34.91 -37.77 -4.15
CA LEU A 152 33.69 -38.22 -3.48
C LEU A 152 32.86 -39.13 -4.40
N ALA A 153 32.51 -40.31 -3.89
CA ALA A 153 31.60 -41.23 -4.61
C ALA A 153 30.18 -40.65 -4.81
N SER A 154 29.81 -39.62 -4.05
CA SER A 154 28.54 -38.91 -4.18
C SER A 154 28.51 -37.89 -5.32
N VAL A 155 29.66 -37.55 -5.91
CA VAL A 155 29.79 -36.54 -6.96
C VAL A 155 29.85 -37.22 -8.33
N THR A 156 29.16 -36.65 -9.32
CA THR A 156 29.27 -37.08 -10.72
C THR A 156 30.62 -36.65 -11.27
N VAL A 157 31.33 -37.59 -11.90
CA VAL A 157 32.67 -37.40 -12.45
C VAL A 157 32.65 -37.80 -13.92
N GLU A 158 33.09 -36.92 -14.81
CA GLU A 158 33.15 -37.18 -16.26
C GLU A 158 34.35 -38.07 -16.61
N SER A 159 35.50 -37.76 -16.02
CA SER A 159 36.75 -38.49 -16.17
C SER A 159 37.56 -38.47 -14.86
N PRO A 160 38.52 -39.38 -14.63
CA PRO A 160 39.21 -39.45 -13.35
C PRO A 160 39.85 -38.11 -12.94
N GLY A 161 39.37 -37.52 -11.84
CA GLY A 161 39.83 -36.21 -11.34
C GLY A 161 39.05 -35.00 -11.85
N ASP A 162 37.98 -35.23 -12.61
CA ASP A 162 37.20 -34.24 -13.35
C ASP A 162 35.70 -34.31 -12.95
N PRO A 163 35.31 -33.63 -11.86
CA PRO A 163 33.94 -33.64 -11.38
C PRO A 163 33.06 -32.71 -12.22
N VAL A 164 31.79 -33.05 -12.40
CA VAL A 164 30.81 -32.09 -12.93
C VAL A 164 30.52 -31.05 -11.85
N VAL A 165 31.03 -29.82 -12.00
CA VAL A 165 31.03 -28.81 -10.93
C VAL A 165 30.73 -27.39 -11.42
N GLY A 166 29.78 -26.75 -10.73
CA GLY A 166 29.55 -25.31 -10.83
C GLY A 166 30.14 -24.54 -9.66
N VAL A 167 30.33 -23.22 -9.82
CA VAL A 167 30.80 -22.33 -8.76
C VAL A 167 29.91 -21.10 -8.68
N ALA A 168 29.48 -20.73 -7.48
CA ALA A 168 28.69 -19.52 -7.26
C ALA A 168 29.18 -18.68 -6.09
N GLY A 169 28.95 -17.37 -6.19
CA GLY A 169 29.18 -16.43 -5.10
C GLY A 169 28.80 -15.00 -5.48
N GLY A 170 28.59 -14.18 -4.45
CA GLY A 170 28.41 -12.73 -4.60
C GLY A 170 29.66 -11.98 -4.12
N SER A 171 29.89 -10.76 -4.63
CA SER A 171 30.97 -9.89 -4.13
C SER A 171 32.33 -10.57 -4.24
N TYR A 172 33.06 -10.75 -3.14
CA TYR A 172 34.30 -11.52 -3.05
C TYR A 172 34.22 -12.93 -3.65
N GLY A 173 33.16 -13.67 -3.31
CA GLY A 173 32.94 -15.02 -3.83
C GLY A 173 32.62 -15.05 -5.32
N GLY A 174 31.97 -13.99 -5.85
CA GLY A 174 31.69 -13.88 -7.28
C GLY A 174 32.96 -13.72 -8.12
N ALA A 175 33.89 -12.89 -7.65
CA ALA A 175 35.18 -12.72 -8.32
C ALA A 175 36.01 -14.00 -8.20
N LEU A 176 35.91 -14.72 -7.07
CA LEU A 176 36.58 -15.99 -6.89
C LEU A 176 36.03 -17.05 -7.86
N ALA A 177 34.72 -17.07 -8.09
CA ALA A 177 34.09 -17.97 -9.05
C ALA A 177 34.58 -17.71 -10.48
N LEU A 178 34.67 -16.44 -10.89
CA LEU A 178 35.23 -16.05 -12.20
C LEU A 178 36.72 -16.40 -12.32
N MET A 179 37.50 -16.11 -11.28
CA MET A 179 38.93 -16.42 -11.26
C MET A 179 39.16 -17.94 -11.33
N LEU A 180 38.46 -18.73 -10.51
CA LEU A 180 38.57 -20.18 -10.51
C LEU A 180 38.26 -20.77 -11.89
N ALA A 181 37.20 -20.32 -12.56
CA ALA A 181 36.86 -20.77 -13.90
C ALA A 181 37.88 -20.39 -14.99
N GLY A 182 38.74 -19.40 -14.74
CA GLY A 182 39.84 -19.04 -15.65
C GLY A 182 41.17 -19.75 -15.36
N TYR A 183 41.30 -20.35 -14.17
CA TYR A 183 42.51 -21.07 -13.74
C TYR A 183 42.33 -22.59 -13.66
N ASP A 184 41.09 -23.08 -13.56
CA ASP A 184 40.74 -24.49 -13.44
C ASP A 184 39.72 -24.87 -14.53
N ASP A 185 40.20 -25.57 -15.57
CA ASP A 185 39.40 -25.94 -16.75
C ASP A 185 38.27 -26.94 -16.45
N ARG A 186 38.21 -27.48 -15.21
CA ARG A 186 37.17 -28.42 -14.76
C ARG A 186 35.86 -27.74 -14.35
N ILE A 187 35.82 -26.40 -14.30
CA ILE A 187 34.59 -25.69 -13.93
C ILE A 187 33.62 -25.68 -15.12
N ASP A 188 32.42 -26.23 -14.92
CA ASP A 188 31.42 -26.38 -15.99
C ASP A 188 30.43 -25.22 -16.09
N ALA A 189 30.24 -24.46 -15.00
CA ALA A 189 29.33 -23.31 -14.98
C ALA A 189 29.65 -22.34 -13.84
N VAL A 190 29.46 -21.05 -14.09
CA VAL A 190 29.68 -19.99 -13.10
C VAL A 190 28.40 -19.18 -12.88
N ALA A 191 28.12 -18.84 -11.62
CA ALA A 191 27.14 -17.82 -11.25
C ALA A 191 27.80 -16.79 -10.32
N ALA A 192 28.14 -15.62 -10.85
CA ALA A 192 28.78 -14.54 -10.13
C ALA A 192 27.83 -13.35 -10.01
N ASP A 193 27.70 -12.79 -8.81
CA ASP A 193 26.82 -11.64 -8.56
C ASP A 193 27.58 -10.48 -7.89
N ILE A 194 27.15 -9.24 -8.15
CA ILE A 194 27.63 -8.00 -7.50
C ILE A 194 29.16 -7.99 -7.28
N THR A 195 29.94 -8.27 -8.32
CA THR A 195 31.39 -8.48 -8.20
C THR A 195 32.23 -7.55 -9.07
N TRP A 196 33.55 -7.57 -8.89
CA TRP A 196 34.50 -6.73 -9.64
C TRP A 196 35.03 -7.42 -10.90
N ASN A 197 35.51 -6.60 -11.83
CA ASN A 197 36.44 -7.00 -12.89
C ASN A 197 37.88 -6.59 -12.52
N ASP A 198 38.04 -5.48 -11.80
CA ASP A 198 39.33 -4.88 -11.46
C ASP A 198 39.31 -4.20 -10.08
N LEU A 199 40.13 -4.67 -9.15
CA LEU A 199 40.25 -4.10 -7.79
C LEU A 199 40.82 -2.67 -7.78
N GLU A 200 41.68 -2.32 -8.73
CA GLU A 200 42.25 -0.98 -8.81
C GLU A 200 41.15 0.05 -9.05
N THR A 201 40.29 -0.20 -10.04
CA THR A 201 39.22 0.74 -10.44
C THR A 201 37.89 0.52 -9.72
N SER A 202 37.74 -0.54 -8.94
CA SER A 202 36.52 -0.79 -8.17
C SER A 202 36.65 -0.46 -6.68
N LEU A 203 37.63 -1.02 -5.98
CA LEU A 203 37.80 -0.87 -4.53
C LEU A 203 38.66 0.35 -4.17
N PHE A 204 39.63 0.70 -5.02
CA PHE A 204 40.57 1.80 -4.78
C PHE A 204 40.18 3.06 -5.55
N ALA A 205 40.67 3.23 -6.78
CA ALA A 205 40.63 4.46 -7.55
C ALA A 205 39.59 4.38 -8.69
N GLN A 206 38.33 4.70 -8.40
CA GLN A 206 37.27 4.60 -9.41
C GLN A 206 37.51 5.52 -10.60
N SER A 207 37.60 4.91 -11.79
CA SER A 207 37.73 5.63 -13.05
C SER A 207 36.38 6.09 -13.59
N ALA A 208 36.31 7.34 -14.04
CA ALA A 208 35.15 7.90 -14.73
C ALA A 208 35.52 8.69 -16.01
N VAL A 209 36.81 8.83 -16.32
CA VAL A 209 37.35 9.53 -17.50
C VAL A 209 38.12 8.52 -18.34
N ASP A 210 37.71 8.34 -19.59
CA ASP A 210 38.29 7.41 -20.56
C ASP A 210 38.39 5.94 -20.12
N GLY A 211 37.86 5.56 -18.94
CA GLY A 211 37.77 4.19 -18.43
C GLY A 211 39.09 3.47 -18.13
N VAL A 212 40.24 4.08 -18.46
CA VAL A 212 41.57 3.45 -18.44
C VAL A 212 42.49 4.03 -17.36
N GLN A 213 42.25 5.26 -16.89
CA GLN A 213 43.10 5.90 -15.87
C GLN A 213 42.50 5.75 -14.46
N PRO A 214 43.30 5.39 -13.44
CA PRO A 214 42.83 5.34 -12.06
C PRO A 214 42.28 6.69 -11.61
N GLY A 215 41.04 6.71 -11.10
CA GLY A 215 40.41 7.96 -10.67
C GLY A 215 40.58 8.23 -9.17
N VAL A 216 39.50 8.61 -8.50
CA VAL A 216 39.56 9.10 -7.12
C VAL A 216 39.51 7.93 -6.13
N LEU A 217 40.38 7.95 -5.11
CA LEU A 217 40.39 6.92 -4.07
C LEU A 217 39.08 6.90 -3.27
N LYS A 218 38.39 5.76 -3.24
CA LYS A 218 37.19 5.46 -2.45
C LYS A 218 37.52 5.23 -0.97
N SER A 219 38.08 6.22 -0.31
CA SER A 219 38.61 6.08 1.06
C SER A 219 37.63 5.44 2.05
N LEU A 220 36.33 5.69 1.92
CA LEU A 220 35.32 5.09 2.80
C LEU A 220 35.19 3.58 2.55
N TRP A 221 34.94 3.16 1.31
CA TRP A 221 34.81 1.75 0.95
C TRP A 221 36.11 0.99 1.18
N THR A 222 37.25 1.52 0.73
CA THR A 222 38.55 0.87 0.94
C THR A 222 38.81 0.67 2.44
N SER A 223 38.55 1.69 3.28
CA SER A 223 38.78 1.55 4.72
C SER A 223 37.79 0.60 5.39
N LEU A 224 36.52 0.62 4.99
CA LEU A 224 35.52 -0.32 5.50
C LEU A 224 35.91 -1.76 5.16
N PHE A 225 36.26 -2.00 3.90
CA PHE A 225 36.66 -3.31 3.39
C PHE A 225 37.86 -3.85 4.18
N PHE A 226 38.94 -3.08 4.32
CA PHE A 226 40.11 -3.52 5.09
C PHE A 226 39.84 -3.61 6.60
N SER A 227 38.96 -2.77 7.16
CA SER A 227 38.59 -2.86 8.57
C SER A 227 37.83 -4.14 8.93
N SER A 228 37.07 -4.72 7.99
CA SER A 228 36.40 -6.01 8.20
C SER A 228 37.39 -7.18 8.34
N GLY A 229 38.59 -7.06 7.78
CA GLY A 229 39.68 -8.02 7.98
C GLY A 229 40.54 -7.77 9.22
N LEU A 230 40.21 -6.76 10.05
CA LEU A 230 40.90 -6.47 11.32
C LEU A 230 40.40 -7.34 12.49
N GLY A 231 39.52 -8.32 12.25
CA GLY A 231 39.00 -9.23 13.26
C GLY A 231 40.11 -9.84 14.11
N LEU A 232 40.24 -9.37 15.36
CA LEU A 232 41.24 -9.83 16.31
C LEU A 232 40.77 -11.15 16.92
N GLU A 233 41.51 -12.24 16.67
CA GLU A 233 41.34 -13.44 17.48
C GLU A 233 42.05 -13.30 18.82
N PRO A 234 41.47 -13.80 19.92
CA PRO A 234 42.16 -13.87 21.19
C PRO A 234 43.49 -14.63 21.04
N GLY A 235 44.62 -13.94 21.19
CA GLY A 235 45.96 -14.54 21.16
C GLY A 235 46.77 -14.34 19.87
N GLN A 236 46.19 -13.74 18.82
CA GLN A 236 46.95 -13.33 17.62
C GLN A 236 47.62 -11.95 17.84
N PRO A 237 48.87 -11.74 17.39
CA PRO A 237 49.49 -10.42 17.42
C PRO A 237 48.70 -9.45 16.54
N VAL A 238 48.39 -8.27 17.07
CA VAL A 238 47.76 -7.19 16.32
C VAL A 238 48.73 -6.75 15.23
N SER A 239 48.36 -6.93 13.97
CA SER A 239 49.08 -6.39 12.81
C SER A 239 48.37 -5.12 12.31
N GLU A 240 49.09 -4.24 11.59
CA GLU A 240 48.53 -2.98 11.06
C GLU A 240 47.30 -3.19 10.15
N CYS A 241 47.19 -4.35 9.51
CA CYS A 241 46.05 -4.72 8.66
C CYS A 241 45.45 -6.08 9.03
N GLY A 242 45.49 -6.48 10.30
CA GLY A 242 44.84 -7.71 10.77
C GLY A 242 45.25 -8.97 10.00
N ARG A 243 44.28 -9.58 9.31
CA ARG A 243 44.40 -10.89 8.64
C ARG A 243 44.84 -10.81 7.18
N PHE A 244 45.16 -9.63 6.66
CA PHE A 244 45.67 -9.48 5.29
C PHE A 244 47.14 -9.86 5.17
N THR A 245 47.54 -10.33 3.99
CA THR A 245 48.95 -10.53 3.65
C THR A 245 49.74 -9.20 3.69
N PRO A 246 51.06 -9.23 3.97
CA PRO A 246 51.87 -8.02 4.05
C PRO A 246 51.85 -7.13 2.81
N GLN A 247 51.74 -7.72 1.62
CA GLN A 247 51.69 -7.00 0.35
C GLN A 247 50.40 -6.18 0.23
N TRP A 248 49.26 -6.79 0.57
CA TRP A 248 47.97 -6.10 0.58
C TRP A 248 47.88 -5.03 1.66
N CYS A 249 48.50 -5.29 2.82
CA CYS A 249 48.60 -4.28 3.86
C CYS A 249 49.41 -3.05 3.40
N ALA A 250 50.58 -3.28 2.80
CA ALA A 250 51.41 -2.21 2.26
C ALA A 250 50.69 -1.40 1.17
N ALA A 251 50.01 -2.08 0.24
CA ALA A 251 49.21 -1.46 -0.82
C ALA A 251 48.08 -0.58 -0.24
N TYR A 252 47.34 -1.09 0.75
CA TYR A 252 46.29 -0.34 1.44
C TYR A 252 46.83 0.91 2.13
N VAL A 253 47.82 0.74 3.02
CA VAL A 253 48.41 1.83 3.81
C VAL A 253 48.99 2.91 2.89
N GLU A 254 49.70 2.51 1.83
CA GLU A 254 50.23 3.46 0.84
C GLU A 254 49.11 4.24 0.15
N ALA A 255 48.08 3.54 -0.36
CA ALA A 255 46.98 4.17 -1.06
C ALA A 255 46.20 5.15 -0.16
N VAL A 256 45.82 4.74 1.06
CA VAL A 256 45.10 5.63 1.98
C VAL A 256 45.97 6.73 2.58
N THR A 257 47.29 6.62 2.53
CA THR A 257 48.18 7.70 2.99
C THR A 257 48.45 8.70 1.88
N LYS A 258 48.75 8.23 0.66
CA LYS A 258 49.15 9.08 -0.47
C LYS A 258 47.97 9.55 -1.33
N GLY A 259 46.86 8.83 -1.30
CA GLY A 259 45.69 9.10 -2.15
C GLY A 259 45.79 8.56 -3.57
N VAL A 260 46.84 7.79 -3.88
CA VAL A 260 47.11 7.21 -5.20
C VAL A 260 47.57 5.76 -5.02
N VAL A 261 47.30 4.92 -6.02
CA VAL A 261 47.77 3.53 -6.07
C VAL A 261 49.17 3.52 -6.71
N SER A 262 50.15 2.84 -6.08
CA SER A 262 51.49 2.66 -6.66
C SER A 262 51.47 1.61 -7.78
N ALA A 263 52.48 1.60 -8.64
CA ALA A 263 52.57 0.62 -9.73
C ALA A 263 52.62 -0.82 -9.18
N GLU A 264 53.37 -1.05 -8.10
CA GLU A 264 53.46 -2.35 -7.45
C GLU A 264 52.11 -2.80 -6.86
N ALA A 265 51.34 -1.86 -6.29
CA ALA A 265 50.00 -2.13 -5.79
C ALA A 265 49.00 -2.40 -6.92
N ALA A 266 49.10 -1.67 -8.04
CA ALA A 266 48.28 -1.91 -9.22
C ALA A 266 48.55 -3.30 -9.83
N ASP A 267 49.82 -3.73 -9.92
CA ASP A 267 50.18 -5.08 -10.38
C ASP A 267 49.69 -6.18 -9.43
N LEU A 268 49.68 -5.92 -8.12
CA LEU A 268 49.07 -6.82 -7.14
C LEU A 268 47.56 -6.94 -7.36
N MET A 269 46.86 -5.80 -7.49
CA MET A 269 45.41 -5.75 -7.72
C MET A 269 45.02 -6.43 -9.03
N ALA A 270 45.75 -6.19 -10.11
CA ALA A 270 45.47 -6.76 -11.43
C ALA A 270 45.57 -8.30 -11.43
N ARG A 271 46.57 -8.88 -10.76
CA ARG A 271 46.73 -10.34 -10.62
C ARG A 271 45.61 -11.00 -9.81
N SER A 272 45.01 -10.25 -8.89
CA SER A 272 43.90 -10.65 -8.03
C SER A 272 42.52 -10.31 -8.62
N SER A 273 42.47 -9.96 -9.91
CA SER A 273 41.26 -9.45 -10.56
C SER A 273 40.89 -10.25 -11.81
N PRO A 274 39.59 -10.51 -12.06
CA PRO A 274 39.14 -11.23 -13.24
C PRO A 274 39.67 -10.69 -14.57
N ARG A 275 39.90 -9.39 -14.72
CA ARG A 275 40.50 -8.78 -15.94
C ARG A 275 41.79 -9.44 -16.43
N SER A 276 42.50 -10.15 -15.56
CA SER A 276 43.74 -10.86 -15.90
C SER A 276 43.53 -12.25 -16.54
N ILE A 277 42.29 -12.77 -16.50
CA ILE A 277 41.97 -14.16 -16.82
C ILE A 277 40.63 -14.35 -17.56
N THR A 278 39.85 -13.30 -17.79
CA THR A 278 38.54 -13.35 -18.47
C THR A 278 38.59 -13.99 -19.85
N ASP A 279 39.71 -13.86 -20.57
CA ASP A 279 39.95 -14.50 -21.86
C ASP A 279 40.18 -16.01 -21.78
N ARG A 280 40.44 -16.57 -20.59
CA ARG A 280 40.60 -18.02 -20.37
C ARG A 280 39.33 -18.71 -19.88
N ILE A 281 38.31 -17.95 -19.50
CA ILE A 281 37.05 -18.51 -19.03
C ILE A 281 36.30 -19.12 -20.23
N THR A 282 36.15 -20.45 -20.22
CA THR A 282 35.37 -21.22 -21.21
C THR A 282 34.03 -21.69 -20.65
N ALA A 283 33.87 -21.68 -19.33
CA ALA A 283 32.63 -22.06 -18.66
C ALA A 283 31.52 -21.02 -18.90
N PRO A 284 30.27 -21.42 -19.19
CA PRO A 284 29.12 -20.52 -19.27
C PRO A 284 28.93 -19.71 -17.97
N VAL A 285 28.76 -18.39 -18.09
CA VAL A 285 28.68 -17.46 -16.95
C VAL A 285 27.31 -16.81 -16.84
N LEU A 286 26.67 -16.96 -15.69
CA LEU A 286 25.60 -16.08 -15.22
C LEU A 286 26.23 -14.94 -14.42
N LEU A 287 26.04 -13.70 -14.90
CA LEU A 287 26.60 -12.50 -14.29
C LEU A 287 25.49 -11.57 -13.81
N GLY A 288 25.27 -11.55 -12.49
CA GLY A 288 24.40 -10.60 -11.81
C GLY A 288 25.14 -9.31 -11.44
N ALA A 289 24.45 -8.18 -11.55
CA ALA A 289 24.99 -6.87 -11.17
C ALA A 289 23.92 -6.01 -10.49
N GLY A 290 24.29 -5.40 -9.37
CA GLY A 290 23.42 -4.56 -8.57
C GLY A 290 23.38 -3.13 -9.10
N GLN A 291 22.18 -2.57 -9.27
CA GLN A 291 21.99 -1.18 -9.65
C GLN A 291 22.36 -0.20 -8.52
N ALA A 292 22.21 -0.62 -7.25
CA ALA A 292 22.55 0.18 -6.07
C ALA A 292 23.91 -0.26 -5.50
N ASP A 293 24.95 -0.21 -6.36
CA ASP A 293 26.28 -0.68 -6.02
C ASP A 293 27.36 0.35 -6.40
N SER A 294 27.81 1.12 -5.42
CA SER A 294 28.92 2.06 -5.52
C SER A 294 30.27 1.40 -5.25
N LEU A 295 30.30 0.19 -4.68
CA LEU A 295 31.52 -0.57 -4.48
C LEU A 295 31.96 -1.20 -5.81
N PHE A 296 31.08 -2.01 -6.40
CA PHE A 296 31.24 -2.72 -7.67
C PHE A 296 30.16 -2.26 -8.67
N PRO A 297 30.30 -1.06 -9.25
CA PRO A 297 29.29 -0.49 -10.14
C PRO A 297 29.11 -1.33 -11.41
N LEU A 298 27.99 -1.12 -12.11
CA LEU A 298 27.63 -1.83 -13.33
C LEU A 298 28.72 -1.85 -14.42
N THR A 299 29.66 -0.88 -14.39
CA THR A 299 30.84 -0.87 -15.27
C THR A 299 31.76 -2.09 -15.07
N GLN A 300 31.84 -2.62 -13.85
CA GLN A 300 32.62 -3.82 -13.54
C GLN A 300 31.98 -5.08 -14.15
N ALA A 301 30.66 -5.22 -14.01
CA ALA A 301 29.93 -6.30 -14.67
C ALA A 301 29.98 -6.17 -16.20
N ASN A 302 29.88 -4.95 -16.74
CA ASN A 302 30.07 -4.70 -18.17
C ASN A 302 31.44 -5.17 -18.65
N ALA A 303 32.51 -4.79 -17.94
CA ALA A 303 33.86 -5.18 -18.30
C ALA A 303 34.06 -6.71 -18.27
N ASN A 304 33.51 -7.40 -17.26
CA ASN A 304 33.51 -8.87 -17.24
C ASN A 304 32.78 -9.45 -18.46
N ALA A 305 31.55 -8.98 -18.74
CA ALA A 305 30.75 -9.48 -19.85
C ALA A 305 31.38 -9.24 -21.23
N GLU A 306 32.06 -8.11 -21.43
CA GLU A 306 32.74 -7.79 -22.70
C GLU A 306 34.07 -8.54 -22.87
N GLN A 307 34.78 -8.82 -21.79
CA GLN A 307 36.10 -9.47 -21.84
C GLN A 307 36.02 -11.01 -21.86
N ILE A 308 34.93 -11.60 -21.37
CA ILE A 308 34.67 -13.04 -21.50
C ILE A 308 34.20 -13.32 -22.92
N VAL A 309 35.14 -13.70 -23.78
CA VAL A 309 34.90 -13.90 -25.22
C VAL A 309 34.77 -15.36 -25.62
N ASN A 310 35.17 -16.29 -24.76
CA ASN A 310 35.25 -17.72 -25.05
C ASN A 310 34.12 -18.55 -24.39
N ALA A 311 33.14 -17.89 -23.78
CA ALA A 311 31.99 -18.52 -23.15
C ALA A 311 30.71 -17.69 -23.35
N PRO A 312 29.52 -18.30 -23.33
CA PRO A 312 28.27 -17.56 -23.28
C PRO A 312 28.12 -16.86 -21.92
N VAL A 313 27.66 -15.62 -21.94
CA VAL A 313 27.44 -14.80 -20.74
C VAL A 313 25.99 -14.32 -20.70
N LYS A 314 25.24 -14.74 -19.68
CA LYS A 314 23.94 -14.15 -19.35
C LYS A 314 24.14 -13.03 -18.35
N VAL A 315 23.73 -11.82 -18.70
CA VAL A 315 23.82 -10.65 -17.81
C VAL A 315 22.45 -10.31 -17.22
N VAL A 316 22.40 -10.05 -15.91
CA VAL A 316 21.20 -9.60 -15.20
C VAL A 316 21.53 -8.39 -14.34
N TRP A 317 20.80 -7.29 -14.53
CA TRP A 317 20.90 -6.10 -13.69
C TRP A 317 19.73 -6.05 -12.70
N HIS A 318 19.98 -6.38 -11.44
CA HIS A 318 18.96 -6.41 -10.39
C HIS A 318 19.00 -5.12 -9.54
N ALA A 319 17.90 -4.83 -8.84
CA ALA A 319 17.67 -3.58 -8.12
C ALA A 319 18.38 -3.46 -6.76
N GLY A 320 19.21 -4.45 -6.42
CA GLY A 320 20.00 -4.49 -5.18
C GLY A 320 21.42 -3.96 -5.38
N GLY A 321 22.29 -4.24 -4.41
CA GLY A 321 23.72 -3.92 -4.44
C GLY A 321 24.27 -3.65 -3.03
N HIS A 322 25.56 -3.31 -2.92
CA HIS A 322 26.23 -3.08 -1.63
C HIS A 322 25.71 -1.86 -0.86
N ASP A 323 25.06 -0.90 -1.54
CA ASP A 323 24.42 0.26 -0.90
C ASP A 323 22.95 -0.02 -0.50
N GLY A 324 22.44 -1.23 -0.76
CA GLY A 324 21.06 -1.65 -0.47
C GLY A 324 20.24 -1.83 -1.75
N GLY A 325 19.08 -1.18 -1.81
CA GLY A 325 18.12 -1.36 -2.92
C GLY A 325 16.99 -2.34 -2.62
N ILE A 326 16.31 -2.83 -3.66
CA ILE A 326 15.23 -3.82 -3.50
C ILE A 326 15.87 -5.21 -3.56
N ALA A 327 15.65 -6.01 -2.50
CA ALA A 327 16.15 -7.37 -2.43
C ALA A 327 15.42 -8.26 -3.43
N GLU A 328 16.17 -8.99 -4.25
CA GLU A 328 15.67 -9.93 -5.25
C GLU A 328 16.23 -11.35 -5.03
N THR A 329 16.56 -11.67 -3.78
CA THR A 329 17.24 -12.91 -3.36
C THR A 329 16.59 -14.17 -3.95
N ASP A 330 15.28 -14.34 -3.78
CA ASP A 330 14.55 -15.52 -4.29
C ASP A 330 14.67 -15.66 -5.82
N ARG A 331 14.61 -14.54 -6.55
CA ARG A 331 14.71 -14.53 -8.02
C ARG A 331 16.12 -14.91 -8.46
N LEU A 332 17.15 -14.33 -7.83
CA LEU A 332 18.55 -14.59 -8.16
C LEU A 332 18.95 -16.04 -7.81
N LEU A 333 18.46 -16.57 -6.70
CA LEU A 333 18.66 -17.97 -6.31
C LEU A 333 17.96 -18.93 -7.27
N ALA A 334 16.71 -18.63 -7.67
CA ALA A 334 15.99 -19.40 -8.68
C ALA A 334 16.70 -19.39 -10.05
N LEU A 335 17.23 -18.23 -10.45
CA LEU A 335 17.98 -18.09 -11.70
C LEU A 335 19.31 -18.85 -11.66
N THR A 336 20.04 -18.75 -10.55
CA THR A 336 21.29 -19.50 -10.33
C THR A 336 21.05 -21.00 -10.41
N ARG A 337 20.00 -21.48 -9.75
CA ARG A 337 19.59 -22.88 -9.86
C ARG A 337 19.26 -23.26 -11.29
N ALA A 338 18.47 -22.46 -12.00
CA ALA A 338 18.08 -22.76 -13.39
C ALA A 338 19.30 -22.81 -14.32
N TRP A 339 20.27 -21.92 -14.11
CA TRP A 339 21.54 -21.90 -14.84
C TRP A 339 22.34 -23.19 -14.63
N PHE A 340 22.50 -23.62 -13.37
CA PHE A 340 23.13 -24.90 -13.08
C PHE A 340 22.33 -26.09 -13.59
N ASP A 341 20.99 -26.04 -13.54
CA ASP A 341 20.14 -27.10 -14.08
C ASP A 341 20.44 -27.31 -15.58
N GLN A 342 20.49 -26.23 -16.36
CA GLN A 342 20.85 -26.27 -17.77
C GLN A 342 22.24 -26.86 -18.01
N HIS A 343 23.26 -26.36 -17.31
CA HIS A 343 24.66 -26.62 -17.65
C HIS A 343 25.26 -27.85 -16.99
N LEU A 344 24.80 -28.25 -15.80
CA LEU A 344 25.38 -29.36 -15.04
C LEU A 344 24.58 -30.67 -15.15
N ARG A 345 23.30 -30.61 -15.57
CA ARG A 345 22.43 -31.80 -15.60
C ARG A 345 21.38 -31.82 -16.71
N ALA A 346 21.61 -31.09 -17.81
CA ALA A 346 20.73 -31.06 -18.99
C ALA A 346 19.25 -30.67 -18.69
N GLY A 347 19.07 -29.73 -17.77
CA GLY A 347 17.78 -29.12 -17.43
C GLY A 347 17.23 -28.21 -18.53
N PRO A 348 16.09 -27.54 -18.26
CA PRO A 348 15.46 -26.62 -19.20
C PRO A 348 16.39 -25.48 -19.59
N THR A 349 16.35 -25.07 -20.86
CA THR A 349 17.11 -23.92 -21.36
C THR A 349 16.66 -22.63 -20.68
N VAL A 350 17.61 -21.92 -20.09
CA VAL A 350 17.49 -20.54 -19.61
C VAL A 350 17.72 -19.60 -20.78
N SER A 351 16.94 -18.52 -20.84
CA SER A 351 17.08 -17.51 -21.88
C SER A 351 18.39 -16.74 -21.73
N ASP A 352 19.16 -16.59 -22.81
CA ASP A 352 20.35 -15.72 -22.87
C ASP A 352 20.00 -14.22 -22.94
N ALA A 353 18.71 -13.88 -22.89
CA ALA A 353 18.25 -12.49 -22.88
C ALA A 353 18.86 -11.72 -21.69
N PHE A 354 19.23 -10.47 -21.98
CA PHE A 354 19.60 -9.51 -20.95
C PHE A 354 18.34 -9.09 -20.18
N GLU A 355 18.40 -9.18 -18.86
CA GLU A 355 17.31 -8.82 -17.97
C GLU A 355 17.72 -7.64 -17.09
N VAL A 356 16.84 -6.65 -16.98
CA VAL A 356 17.02 -5.52 -16.06
C VAL A 356 15.77 -5.29 -15.24
N SER A 357 15.96 -5.23 -13.93
CA SER A 357 14.92 -4.90 -12.97
C SER A 357 14.57 -3.42 -13.06
N LEU A 358 13.31 -3.12 -13.34
CA LEU A 358 12.75 -1.78 -13.29
C LEU A 358 12.21 -1.54 -11.88
N VAL A 359 12.81 -0.58 -11.19
CA VAL A 359 12.33 -0.08 -9.91
C VAL A 359 11.81 1.33 -10.07
N GLU A 360 10.51 1.52 -9.82
CA GLU A 360 9.89 2.83 -9.96
C GLU A 360 10.60 3.84 -9.02
N ALA A 361 11.11 4.91 -9.61
CA ALA A 361 11.79 5.99 -8.90
C ALA A 361 10.81 7.01 -8.28
N SER A 362 9.50 6.84 -8.47
CA SER A 362 8.52 7.85 -8.10
C SER A 362 7.57 7.37 -7.00
N ALA A 363 7.67 8.00 -5.83
CA ALA A 363 6.68 7.93 -4.75
C ALA A 363 5.29 8.52 -5.11
N LEU A 364 4.97 8.62 -6.42
CA LEU A 364 3.80 9.30 -6.98
C LEU A 364 3.12 8.50 -8.10
N SER A 365 3.47 7.22 -8.28
CA SER A 365 2.74 6.29 -9.15
C SER A 365 1.70 5.52 -8.31
N ASP A 366 0.50 5.29 -8.88
CA ASP A 366 -0.61 4.53 -8.28
C ASP A 366 -0.31 3.00 -8.14
N ARG A 367 0.95 2.58 -8.21
CA ARG A 367 1.39 1.18 -8.10
C ARG A 367 2.11 0.90 -6.79
N ASP A 368 1.93 -0.33 -6.31
CA ASP A 368 2.34 -0.78 -4.98
C ASP A 368 3.87 -0.66 -4.79
N PRO A 369 4.37 -0.01 -3.71
CA PRO A 369 5.80 0.07 -3.45
C PRO A 369 6.38 -1.34 -3.26
N GLY A 370 7.20 -1.81 -4.20
CA GLY A 370 7.93 -3.08 -4.08
C GLY A 370 7.76 -4.10 -5.22
N THR A 371 6.92 -3.83 -6.22
CA THR A 371 6.89 -4.69 -7.41
C THR A 371 8.07 -4.37 -8.34
N VAL A 372 8.96 -5.33 -8.51
CA VAL A 372 10.01 -5.30 -9.53
C VAL A 372 9.41 -5.81 -10.85
N GLU A 373 9.41 -4.97 -11.88
CA GLU A 373 9.10 -5.39 -13.25
C GLU A 373 10.42 -5.73 -13.96
N VAL A 374 10.44 -6.78 -14.79
CA VAL A 374 11.66 -7.15 -15.52
C VAL A 374 11.50 -6.71 -16.98
N LEU A 375 12.45 -5.90 -17.45
CA LEU A 375 12.62 -5.57 -18.85
C LEU A 375 13.63 -6.55 -19.44
N SER A 376 13.24 -7.23 -20.52
CA SER A 376 14.10 -8.18 -21.22
C SER A 376 14.46 -7.67 -22.62
N ALA A 377 15.74 -7.78 -22.96
CA ALA A 377 16.28 -7.52 -24.30
C ALA A 377 16.94 -8.78 -24.86
N PRO A 378 16.89 -9.04 -26.18
CA PRO A 378 17.36 -10.30 -26.76
C PRO A 378 18.85 -10.64 -26.50
N SER A 379 19.68 -9.62 -26.30
CA SER A 379 21.11 -9.76 -26.02
C SER A 379 21.60 -8.62 -25.14
N TYR A 380 22.71 -8.82 -24.43
CA TYR A 380 23.34 -7.76 -23.66
C TYR A 380 23.84 -6.64 -24.57
N PRO A 381 23.35 -5.39 -24.43
CA PRO A 381 23.70 -4.29 -25.32
C PRO A 381 25.00 -3.58 -24.91
N GLY A 382 25.66 -4.03 -23.84
CA GLY A 382 26.70 -3.27 -23.16
C GLY A 382 26.13 -2.09 -22.35
N ILE A 383 26.98 -1.43 -21.59
CA ILE A 383 26.56 -0.36 -20.66
C ILE A 383 26.08 0.90 -21.38
N PHE A 384 26.37 1.06 -22.67
CA PHE A 384 25.93 2.20 -23.48
C PHE A 384 24.62 1.97 -24.24
N GLY A 385 23.97 0.81 -24.05
CA GLY A 385 22.69 0.50 -24.67
C GLY A 385 22.78 0.18 -26.17
N ASP A 386 21.62 -0.11 -26.77
CA ASP A 386 21.48 -0.44 -28.20
C ASP A 386 21.26 0.79 -29.09
N GLY A 387 21.18 1.97 -28.47
CA GLY A 387 20.99 3.25 -29.11
C GLY A 387 21.29 4.39 -28.15
N THR A 388 21.32 5.61 -28.68
CA THR A 388 21.58 6.81 -27.87
C THR A 388 20.67 7.95 -28.25
N THR A 389 20.28 8.75 -27.26
CA THR A 389 19.60 10.04 -27.45
C THR A 389 20.49 11.18 -26.95
N GLN A 390 20.58 12.26 -27.73
CA GLN A 390 21.34 13.44 -27.34
C GLN A 390 20.40 14.54 -26.84
N MET A 391 20.71 15.10 -25.67
CA MET A 391 19.95 16.19 -25.08
C MET A 391 20.84 17.41 -24.85
N PRO A 392 20.51 18.57 -25.45
CA PRO A 392 21.26 19.80 -25.21
C PRO A 392 21.26 20.17 -23.72
N LEU A 393 22.43 20.58 -23.22
CA LEU A 393 22.58 21.14 -21.89
C LEU A 393 22.65 22.67 -21.98
N ALA A 394 21.89 23.37 -21.15
CA ALA A 394 21.85 24.83 -21.13
C ALA A 394 22.31 25.37 -19.77
N ALA A 395 23.49 26.00 -19.75
CA ALA A 395 23.92 26.96 -18.73
C ALA A 395 25.23 27.64 -19.17
N PRO A 396 25.50 28.89 -18.74
CA PRO A 396 26.84 29.45 -18.86
C PRO A 396 27.86 28.66 -18.01
N PRO A 397 29.18 28.83 -18.23
CA PRO A 397 30.20 28.33 -17.32
C PRO A 397 29.95 28.80 -15.88
N GLN A 398 30.13 27.90 -14.91
CA GLN A 398 29.86 28.15 -13.49
C GLN A 398 31.14 27.97 -12.67
N GLN A 399 31.36 28.86 -11.71
CA GLN A 399 32.43 28.70 -10.72
C GLN A 399 31.92 27.95 -9.50
N VAL A 400 32.69 26.96 -9.06
CA VAL A 400 32.42 26.14 -7.87
C VAL A 400 33.62 26.12 -6.95
N LEU A 401 33.36 26.22 -5.65
CA LEU A 401 34.37 26.22 -4.60
C LEU A 401 34.58 24.81 -4.08
N ALA A 402 35.82 24.31 -4.15
CA ALA A 402 36.27 23.16 -3.38
C ALA A 402 36.82 23.67 -2.02
N PRO A 403 36.14 23.39 -0.89
CA PRO A 403 36.63 23.79 0.43
C PRO A 403 37.87 22.99 0.82
N ALA A 404 38.75 23.60 1.61
CA ALA A 404 39.93 22.92 2.15
C ALA A 404 39.49 21.73 3.02
N GLY A 405 40.10 20.56 2.80
CA GLY A 405 39.75 19.33 3.51
C GLY A 405 38.38 18.73 3.14
N GLY A 406 37.67 19.30 2.16
CA GLY A 406 36.44 18.72 1.60
C GLY A 406 35.19 18.81 2.47
N ALA A 407 35.18 19.62 3.52
CA ALA A 407 34.03 19.76 4.43
C ALA A 407 33.32 21.14 4.29
N PRO A 408 31.97 21.20 4.29
CA PRO A 408 31.03 20.07 4.30
C PRO A 408 31.04 19.30 2.97
N ALA A 409 30.75 17.99 3.04
CA ALA A 409 30.70 17.09 1.89
C ALA A 409 29.28 16.56 1.65
N ALA A 410 28.95 16.27 0.38
CA ALA A 410 27.75 15.51 0.05
C ALA A 410 27.91 14.05 0.51
N ILE A 411 26.77 13.39 0.79
CA ILE A 411 26.72 11.97 1.12
C ILE A 411 25.90 11.30 0.02
N THR A 412 26.56 10.62 -0.92
CA THR A 412 25.88 9.96 -2.04
C THR A 412 25.75 8.45 -1.83
N SER A 413 26.74 7.82 -1.17
CA SER A 413 26.74 6.40 -0.82
C SER A 413 27.00 6.21 0.68
N LEU A 414 26.19 5.36 1.33
CA LEU A 414 26.39 4.94 2.72
C LEU A 414 26.49 3.41 2.78
N PRO A 415 27.70 2.87 2.91
CA PRO A 415 27.90 1.43 3.04
C PRO A 415 27.06 0.82 4.17
N GLY A 416 26.35 -0.27 3.88
CA GLY A 416 25.65 -1.07 4.90
C GLY A 416 24.40 -0.42 5.52
N ALA A 417 23.95 0.75 5.04
CA ALA A 417 22.76 1.43 5.57
C ALA A 417 21.43 0.90 5.01
N GLY A 418 21.46 -0.05 4.05
CA GLY A 418 20.28 -0.72 3.50
C GLY A 418 19.21 0.26 2.98
N GLY A 419 17.93 -0.09 3.12
CA GLY A 419 16.81 0.77 2.66
C GLY A 419 16.73 2.16 3.30
N LEU A 420 17.38 2.39 4.46
CA LEU A 420 17.48 3.71 5.10
C LEU A 420 18.41 4.65 4.33
N ALA A 421 19.36 4.10 3.55
CA ALA A 421 20.25 4.87 2.68
C ALA A 421 19.49 5.56 1.54
N ARG A 422 18.37 5.00 1.04
CA ARG A 422 17.57 5.64 -0.03
C ARG A 422 16.77 6.84 0.49
N LEU A 423 16.18 6.72 1.68
CA LEU A 423 15.49 7.84 2.36
C LEU A 423 16.49 8.92 2.81
N ALA A 424 17.67 8.51 3.28
CA ALA A 424 18.74 9.42 3.64
C ALA A 424 19.40 10.05 2.41
N GLY A 425 19.60 9.32 1.32
CA GLY A 425 20.24 9.77 0.08
C GLY A 425 19.44 10.88 -0.62
N ASP A 426 18.13 10.75 -0.74
CA ASP A 426 17.28 11.83 -1.29
C ASP A 426 17.23 13.07 -0.37
N LEU A 427 17.47 12.92 0.94
CA LEU A 427 17.50 14.01 1.93
C LEU A 427 18.89 14.62 2.15
N LEU A 428 19.98 13.87 1.92
CA LEU A 428 21.36 14.21 2.27
C LEU A 428 22.25 14.43 1.04
N ALA A 429 21.89 13.91 -0.15
CA ALA A 429 22.60 14.18 -1.40
C ALA A 429 22.16 15.52 -2.04
N VAL A 430 21.74 16.50 -1.23
CA VAL A 430 21.31 17.82 -1.70
C VAL A 430 22.53 18.59 -2.24
N PRO A 431 22.47 19.16 -3.45
CA PRO A 431 23.55 19.98 -3.99
C PRO A 431 23.92 21.11 -3.02
N LEU A 432 25.19 21.13 -2.58
CA LEU A 432 25.68 22.15 -1.66
C LEU A 432 25.85 23.49 -2.42
N PRO A 433 25.22 24.59 -1.94
CA PRO A 433 25.33 25.89 -2.60
C PRO A 433 26.78 26.36 -2.71
N GLY A 434 27.18 26.82 -3.89
CA GLY A 434 28.54 27.29 -4.18
C GLY A 434 29.59 26.19 -4.36
N GLN A 435 29.24 24.92 -4.14
CA GLN A 435 30.12 23.75 -4.36
C GLN A 435 29.62 22.86 -5.52
N THR A 436 28.60 23.30 -6.24
CA THR A 436 27.93 22.52 -7.30
C THR A 436 27.66 23.37 -8.53
N ALA A 437 27.93 22.80 -9.70
CA ALA A 437 27.57 23.35 -11.00
C ALA A 437 26.46 22.48 -11.60
N GLY A 438 25.36 23.11 -12.02
CA GLY A 438 24.20 22.41 -12.57
C GLY A 438 23.95 22.79 -14.03
N PHE A 439 23.91 21.79 -14.91
CA PHE A 439 23.58 21.95 -16.33
C PHE A 439 22.31 21.17 -16.63
N PHE A 440 21.30 21.83 -17.17
CA PHE A 440 19.96 21.27 -17.28
C PHE A 440 19.51 21.15 -18.73
N THR A 441 18.77 20.09 -19.04
CA THR A 441 18.06 19.96 -20.33
C THR A 441 16.82 20.85 -20.37
N GLU A 442 16.16 20.95 -21.52
CA GLU A 442 14.75 21.34 -21.57
C GLU A 442 13.85 20.29 -20.90
N SER A 443 12.59 20.66 -20.63
CA SER A 443 11.59 19.71 -20.14
C SER A 443 11.33 18.61 -21.16
N LEU A 444 11.25 17.37 -20.69
CA LEU A 444 10.99 16.19 -21.51
C LEU A 444 9.59 16.27 -22.12
N ALA A 445 9.51 16.14 -23.45
CA ALA A 445 8.25 16.14 -24.18
C ALA A 445 7.43 14.84 -23.98
N SER A 446 8.11 13.74 -23.69
CA SER A 446 7.54 12.41 -23.43
C SER A 446 8.33 11.71 -22.34
N PRO A 447 7.76 10.72 -21.64
CA PRO A 447 8.51 9.92 -20.68
C PRO A 447 9.73 9.27 -21.35
N MET A 448 10.83 9.19 -20.61
CA MET A 448 12.08 8.62 -21.09
C MET A 448 12.62 7.64 -20.05
N ARG A 449 12.98 6.46 -20.51
CA ARG A 449 13.70 5.46 -19.73
C ARG A 449 15.18 5.51 -20.08
N ILE A 450 16.03 5.55 -19.06
CA ILE A 450 17.48 5.58 -19.19
C ILE A 450 17.98 4.28 -18.58
N VAL A 451 18.63 3.45 -19.40
CA VAL A 451 19.21 2.17 -18.99
C VAL A 451 20.65 2.13 -19.47
N GLY A 452 21.59 2.30 -18.53
CA GLY A 452 23.02 2.29 -18.82
C GLY A 452 23.76 3.54 -18.36
N ALA A 453 25.01 3.69 -18.82
CA ALA A 453 25.90 4.79 -18.49
C ALA A 453 25.73 5.96 -19.45
N THR A 454 25.45 7.13 -18.88
CA THR A 454 25.33 8.39 -19.63
C THR A 454 26.70 9.02 -19.82
N ARG A 455 26.92 9.71 -20.95
CA ARG A 455 28.18 10.43 -21.22
C ARG A 455 27.95 11.93 -21.35
N ALA A 456 28.92 12.70 -20.88
CA ALA A 456 28.93 14.16 -21.03
C ALA A 456 30.36 14.67 -21.23
N ARG A 457 30.53 15.70 -22.06
CA ARG A 457 31.80 16.42 -22.17
C ARG A 457 31.77 17.65 -21.28
N LEU A 458 32.82 17.82 -20.49
CA LEU A 458 33.00 18.93 -19.57
C LEU A 458 34.30 19.66 -19.90
N THR A 459 34.24 20.99 -19.90
CA THR A 459 35.44 21.85 -19.92
C THR A 459 35.65 22.39 -18.52
N VAL A 460 36.84 22.13 -17.96
CA VAL A 460 37.19 22.45 -16.57
C VAL A 460 38.49 23.25 -16.55
N SER A 461 38.56 24.28 -15.71
CA SER A 461 39.79 25.02 -15.38
C SER A 461 39.80 25.33 -13.89
N SER A 462 40.96 25.67 -13.34
CA SER A 462 41.11 26.19 -11.98
C SER A 462 41.60 27.63 -12.00
N ASP A 463 41.26 28.41 -10.96
CA ASP A 463 41.76 29.77 -10.78
C ASP A 463 43.29 29.87 -10.62
N ARG A 464 43.94 28.74 -10.30
CA ARG A 464 45.38 28.59 -10.11
C ARG A 464 45.81 27.17 -10.47
N GLU A 465 47.11 26.94 -10.54
CA GLU A 465 47.66 25.59 -10.65
C GLU A 465 47.31 24.74 -9.42
N VAL A 466 46.72 23.57 -9.63
CA VAL A 466 46.47 22.54 -8.63
C VAL A 466 46.98 21.19 -9.13
N THR A 467 47.61 20.41 -8.24
CA THR A 467 48.17 19.10 -8.60
C THR A 467 47.08 18.07 -8.89
N ASP A 468 45.95 18.16 -8.17
CA ASP A 468 44.83 17.23 -8.28
C ASP A 468 43.52 18.00 -8.13
N ALA A 469 42.73 18.04 -9.20
CA ALA A 469 41.34 18.44 -9.14
C ALA A 469 40.44 17.20 -9.03
N VAL A 470 39.55 17.21 -8.04
CA VAL A 470 38.57 16.15 -7.80
C VAL A 470 37.17 16.71 -7.94
N LEU A 471 36.37 16.10 -8.80
CA LEU A 471 34.99 16.47 -9.09
C LEU A 471 34.09 15.22 -9.05
N PHE A 472 32.81 15.41 -8.76
CA PHE A 472 31.81 14.34 -8.72
C PHE A 472 30.67 14.69 -9.67
N ALA A 473 30.60 13.98 -10.79
CA ALA A 473 29.56 14.18 -11.79
C ALA A 473 28.39 13.21 -11.54
N SER A 474 27.16 13.70 -11.66
CA SER A 474 25.94 12.91 -11.45
C SER A 474 24.85 13.30 -12.41
N LEU A 475 24.04 12.32 -12.81
CA LEU A 475 22.80 12.57 -13.54
C LEU A 475 21.64 12.62 -12.52
N ARG A 476 20.82 13.66 -12.58
CA ARG A 476 19.66 13.83 -11.71
C ARG A 476 18.40 14.03 -12.52
N VAL A 477 17.29 13.48 -12.01
CA VAL A 477 15.95 13.75 -12.53
C VAL A 477 15.34 14.86 -11.71
N VAL A 478 14.96 15.95 -12.36
CA VAL A 478 14.38 17.14 -11.74
C VAL A 478 12.90 17.20 -12.11
N SER A 479 12.02 16.96 -11.14
CA SER A 479 10.59 16.96 -11.42
C SER A 479 10.04 18.37 -11.63
N ALA A 480 8.84 18.46 -12.20
CA ALA A 480 8.19 19.75 -12.50
C ALA A 480 8.03 20.69 -11.28
N ASN A 481 7.99 20.15 -10.06
CA ASN A 481 7.95 20.91 -8.80
C ASN A 481 9.34 21.31 -8.26
N GLY A 482 10.42 21.03 -8.99
CA GLY A 482 11.80 21.37 -8.64
C GLY A 482 12.51 20.38 -7.71
N ARG A 483 11.87 19.26 -7.32
CA ARG A 483 12.54 18.20 -6.54
C ARG A 483 13.56 17.48 -7.42
N GLN A 484 14.77 17.27 -6.89
CA GLN A 484 15.83 16.53 -7.58
C GLN A 484 15.97 15.14 -6.96
N ALA A 485 15.95 14.11 -7.79
CA ALA A 485 16.28 12.75 -7.41
C ALA A 485 17.65 12.37 -7.98
N LEU A 486 18.49 11.73 -7.18
CA LEU A 486 19.74 11.13 -7.61
C LEU A 486 19.53 9.62 -7.78
N PRO A 487 19.38 9.11 -9.02
CA PRO A 487 19.16 7.68 -9.25
C PRO A 487 20.23 6.84 -8.56
N GLN A 488 19.78 5.89 -7.73
CA GLN A 488 20.61 4.93 -6.99
C GLN A 488 21.70 5.54 -6.08
N GLY A 489 21.73 6.87 -5.87
CA GLY A 489 22.77 7.53 -5.07
C GLY A 489 24.17 7.52 -5.70
N LEU A 490 24.30 7.19 -6.99
CA LEU A 490 25.61 6.97 -7.60
C LEU A 490 26.21 8.24 -8.22
N VAL A 491 27.53 8.39 -8.10
CA VAL A 491 28.30 9.48 -8.71
C VAL A 491 29.54 8.96 -9.44
N ALA A 492 29.94 9.69 -10.49
CA ALA A 492 31.20 9.50 -11.19
C ALA A 492 32.27 10.39 -10.54
N ALA A 493 33.25 9.76 -9.89
CA ALA A 493 34.39 10.46 -9.31
C ALA A 493 35.45 10.72 -10.39
N VAL A 494 35.75 11.99 -10.63
CA VAL A 494 36.62 12.48 -11.71
C VAL A 494 37.87 13.09 -11.08
N ARG A 495 39.04 12.59 -11.49
CA ARG A 495 40.35 13.15 -11.13
C ARG A 495 40.97 13.78 -12.37
N ILE A 496 41.39 15.03 -12.26
CA ILE A 496 42.14 15.75 -13.30
C ILE A 496 43.49 16.19 -12.70
N PRO A 497 44.61 15.58 -13.11
CA PRO A 497 45.92 15.98 -12.63
C PRO A 497 46.34 17.32 -13.26
N ASP A 498 47.16 18.08 -12.53
CA ASP A 498 47.84 19.29 -13.01
C ASP A 498 46.91 20.30 -13.72
N LEU A 499 45.79 20.64 -13.05
CA LEU A 499 44.78 21.56 -13.58
C LEU A 499 45.16 23.01 -13.27
N GLY A 500 45.22 23.84 -14.30
CA GLY A 500 45.49 25.27 -14.18
C GLY A 500 44.40 26.17 -14.78
N PRO A 501 44.72 27.45 -15.02
CA PRO A 501 43.81 28.41 -15.66
C PRO A 501 43.49 28.09 -17.13
N GLU A 502 44.31 27.28 -17.80
CA GLU A 502 44.02 26.80 -19.15
C GLU A 502 42.92 25.73 -19.09
N PRO A 503 41.77 25.92 -19.77
CA PRO A 503 40.69 24.94 -19.72
C PRO A 503 41.05 23.62 -20.42
N VAL A 504 40.71 22.51 -19.77
CA VAL A 504 40.84 21.15 -20.27
C VAL A 504 39.46 20.57 -20.52
N THR A 505 39.26 19.93 -21.66
CA THR A 505 38.01 19.22 -21.98
C THR A 505 38.18 17.72 -21.73
N ILE A 506 37.24 17.14 -20.99
CA ILE A 506 37.20 15.71 -20.66
C ILE A 506 35.85 15.11 -21.04
N GLU A 507 35.83 13.84 -21.44
CA GLU A 507 34.61 13.04 -21.53
C GLU A 507 34.42 12.27 -20.20
N VAL A 508 33.27 12.46 -19.57
CA VAL A 508 32.91 11.79 -18.32
C VAL A 508 31.86 10.73 -18.61
N VAL A 509 32.15 9.51 -18.19
CA VAL A 509 31.22 8.39 -18.14
C VAL A 509 30.55 8.39 -16.76
N LEU A 510 29.26 8.73 -16.72
CA LEU A 510 28.45 8.68 -15.51
C LEU A 510 28.14 7.23 -15.12
N PRO A 511 27.78 6.96 -13.85
CA PRO A 511 27.42 5.62 -13.42
C PRO A 511 26.31 5.02 -14.30
N GLY A 512 26.39 3.71 -14.53
CA GLY A 512 25.29 2.97 -15.13
C GLY A 512 24.08 3.03 -14.20
N ILE A 513 22.96 3.56 -14.69
CA ILE A 513 21.72 3.68 -13.93
C ILE A 513 20.54 3.09 -14.69
N VAL A 514 19.50 2.75 -13.95
CA VAL A 514 18.20 2.36 -14.49
C VAL A 514 17.17 3.30 -13.87
N THR A 515 16.63 4.22 -14.66
CA THR A 515 15.69 5.21 -14.15
C THR A 515 14.67 5.63 -15.21
N GLU A 516 13.54 6.11 -14.75
CA GLU A 516 12.48 6.68 -15.59
C GLU A 516 12.26 8.14 -15.22
N ALA A 517 12.23 8.99 -16.23
CA ALA A 517 11.87 10.40 -16.11
C ALA A 517 10.54 10.64 -16.83
N ALA A 518 9.61 11.32 -16.17
CA ALA A 518 8.27 11.55 -16.71
C ALA A 518 8.27 12.71 -17.73
N ALA A 519 7.21 12.79 -18.54
CA ALA A 519 6.97 13.98 -19.35
C ALA A 519 6.84 15.22 -18.45
N GLY A 520 7.52 16.30 -18.80
CA GLY A 520 7.60 17.53 -18.02
C GLY A 520 8.82 17.61 -17.07
N ASP A 521 9.42 16.48 -16.71
CA ASP A 521 10.67 16.47 -15.93
C ASP A 521 11.84 17.02 -16.74
N ARG A 522 12.93 17.40 -16.08
CA ARG A 522 14.19 17.79 -16.71
C ARG A 522 15.29 16.85 -16.23
N LEU A 523 16.30 16.66 -17.06
CA LEU A 523 17.54 16.01 -16.65
C LEU A 523 18.57 17.07 -16.29
N ALA A 524 19.36 16.80 -15.26
CA ALA A 524 20.43 17.67 -14.81
C ALA A 524 21.75 16.91 -14.68
N LEU A 525 22.78 17.40 -15.36
CA LEU A 525 24.16 17.05 -15.07
C LEU A 525 24.63 17.96 -13.94
N VAL A 526 24.89 17.38 -12.77
CA VAL A 526 25.38 18.10 -11.60
C VAL A 526 26.81 17.68 -11.31
N VAL A 527 27.71 18.66 -11.26
CA VAL A 527 29.13 18.49 -10.94
C VAL A 527 29.40 19.11 -9.57
N ALA A 528 29.72 18.29 -8.58
CA ALA A 528 30.07 18.71 -7.22
C ALA A 528 31.58 18.66 -6.99
N THR A 529 32.05 19.39 -5.98
CA THR A 529 33.47 19.42 -5.59
C THR A 529 33.78 18.63 -4.33
N THR A 530 32.79 18.02 -3.67
CA THR A 530 32.95 17.29 -2.41
C THR A 530 32.04 16.08 -2.34
N ASP A 531 32.57 14.97 -1.82
CA ASP A 531 31.82 13.76 -1.50
C ASP A 531 32.50 13.02 -0.35
N GLN A 532 31.72 12.55 0.63
CA GLN A 532 32.26 11.91 1.83
C GLN A 532 32.80 10.48 1.58
N GLY A 533 32.40 9.83 0.49
CA GLY A 533 32.86 8.49 0.12
C GLY A 533 34.30 8.44 -0.38
N TYR A 534 34.85 9.58 -0.81
CA TYR A 534 36.09 9.67 -1.56
C TYR A 534 37.12 10.57 -0.89
N ARG A 535 38.39 10.36 -1.24
CA ARG A 535 39.48 11.19 -0.76
C ARG A 535 39.49 12.54 -1.48
N MET A 536 39.40 13.60 -0.70
CA MET A 536 39.47 14.98 -1.19
C MET A 536 40.90 15.54 -1.15
N PRO A 537 41.29 16.44 -2.08
CA PRO A 537 42.53 17.19 -1.98
C PRO A 537 42.57 18.04 -0.69
N PRO A 538 43.74 18.24 -0.08
CA PRO A 538 43.86 18.93 1.21
C PRO A 538 43.63 20.44 1.12
N GLY A 539 43.93 21.06 -0.03
CA GLY A 539 43.85 22.50 -0.25
C GLY A 539 42.52 22.97 -0.85
N PRO A 540 42.14 24.24 -0.67
CA PRO A 540 40.97 24.81 -1.35
C PRO A 540 41.27 25.07 -2.83
N ALA A 541 40.25 25.09 -3.67
CA ALA A 541 40.38 25.49 -5.08
C ALA A 541 39.08 26.11 -5.58
N VAL A 542 39.16 26.96 -6.61
CA VAL A 542 37.98 27.38 -7.37
C VAL A 542 38.09 26.78 -8.76
N TYR A 543 37.07 26.03 -9.16
CA TYR A 543 36.99 25.45 -10.49
C TYR A 543 35.94 26.20 -11.31
N THR A 544 36.23 26.42 -12.58
CA THR A 544 35.23 26.82 -13.57
C THR A 544 34.86 25.60 -14.38
N VAL A 545 33.58 25.23 -14.36
CA VAL A 545 33.03 24.06 -15.07
C VAL A 545 32.05 24.54 -16.13
N ALA A 546 32.14 23.98 -17.33
CA ALA A 546 31.20 24.21 -18.42
C ALA A 546 30.83 22.88 -19.09
N ALA A 547 29.57 22.72 -19.51
CA ALA A 547 29.18 21.63 -20.40
C ALA A 547 29.64 21.95 -21.83
N ASP A 548 30.38 21.04 -22.46
CA ASP A 548 30.83 21.15 -23.86
C ASP A 548 30.00 20.22 -24.76
N GLY A 549 28.75 20.59 -25.04
CA GLY A 549 27.85 19.84 -25.90
C GLY A 549 26.74 19.11 -25.15
N PRO A 550 26.07 18.14 -25.81
CA PRO A 550 24.89 17.49 -25.26
C PRO A 550 25.23 16.40 -24.24
N LEU A 551 24.23 16.08 -23.41
CA LEU A 551 24.18 14.85 -22.64
C LEU A 551 23.84 13.68 -23.58
N ILE A 552 24.62 12.60 -23.55
CA ILE A 552 24.43 11.41 -24.38
C ILE A 552 23.84 10.30 -23.51
N LEU A 553 22.56 10.04 -23.69
CA LEU A 553 21.78 9.09 -22.89
C LEU A 553 21.67 7.74 -23.62
N PRO A 554 21.97 6.62 -22.96
CA PRO A 554 21.76 5.29 -23.52
C PRO A 554 20.27 4.94 -23.56
N THR A 555 19.86 4.23 -24.60
CA THR A 555 18.52 3.65 -24.73
C THR A 555 18.60 2.15 -24.76
N LEU A 556 17.52 1.49 -24.32
CA LEU A 556 17.36 0.05 -24.42
C LEU A 556 15.98 -0.27 -24.97
N GLN A 557 15.93 -0.98 -26.09
CA GLN A 557 14.69 -1.59 -26.56
C GLN A 557 14.51 -2.96 -25.90
N GLY A 558 13.36 -3.16 -25.29
CA GLY A 558 13.03 -4.43 -24.67
C GLY A 558 11.54 -4.56 -24.43
N THR A 559 11.13 -5.77 -24.09
CA THR A 559 9.76 -6.09 -23.70
C THR A 559 9.70 -6.23 -22.19
N THR A 560 8.74 -5.58 -21.54
CA THR A 560 8.52 -5.80 -20.12
C THR A 560 7.62 -7.02 -19.94
N GLU A 561 8.07 -7.95 -19.10
CA GLU A 561 7.18 -8.99 -18.60
C GLU A 561 6.42 -8.40 -17.41
N ALA A 562 5.15 -8.09 -17.63
CA ALA A 562 4.30 -7.63 -16.53
C ALA A 562 4.29 -8.68 -15.44
N ALA A 563 4.76 -8.31 -14.23
CA ALA A 563 4.59 -9.14 -13.05
C ALA A 563 3.09 -9.40 -12.89
N GLY A 564 2.65 -10.60 -13.26
CA GLY A 564 1.27 -11.00 -13.12
C GLY A 564 0.92 -10.90 -11.64
N THR A 565 0.00 -10.00 -11.28
CA THR A 565 -0.58 -10.04 -9.94
C THR A 565 -1.08 -11.46 -9.74
N PRO A 566 -0.59 -12.19 -8.73
CA PRO A 566 -0.93 -13.59 -8.62
C PRO A 566 -2.46 -13.70 -8.59
N VAL A 567 -3.02 -14.51 -9.49
CA VAL A 567 -4.47 -14.57 -9.70
C VAL A 567 -5.20 -14.90 -8.39
N TRP A 568 -4.50 -15.45 -7.38
CA TRP A 568 -4.99 -15.72 -6.03
C TRP A 568 -5.21 -14.49 -5.14
N VAL A 569 -4.62 -13.32 -5.45
CA VAL A 569 -4.82 -12.08 -4.69
C VAL A 569 -6.24 -11.56 -4.89
N TRP A 570 -6.81 -11.70 -6.09
CA TRP A 570 -8.20 -11.34 -6.38
C TRP A 570 -9.24 -12.12 -5.57
N PRO A 571 -9.19 -13.47 -5.46
CA PRO A 571 -10.08 -14.22 -4.59
C PRO A 571 -9.79 -13.97 -3.11
N LEU A 572 -8.55 -13.73 -2.67
CA LEU A 572 -8.26 -13.37 -1.28
C LEU A 572 -8.86 -12.01 -0.92
N GLY A 573 -8.68 -11.00 -1.78
CA GLY A 573 -9.30 -9.67 -1.66
C GLY A 573 -10.83 -9.76 -1.69
N ALA A 574 -11.39 -10.59 -2.58
CA ALA A 574 -12.83 -10.86 -2.61
C ALA A 574 -13.31 -11.50 -1.29
N VAL A 575 -12.58 -12.48 -0.73
CA VAL A 575 -12.93 -13.09 0.56
C VAL A 575 -12.85 -12.07 1.69
N ILE A 576 -11.80 -11.25 1.76
CA ILE A 576 -11.65 -10.19 2.77
C ILE A 576 -12.78 -9.17 2.65
N ILE A 577 -13.08 -8.69 1.44
CA ILE A 577 -14.20 -7.77 1.20
C ILE A 577 -15.52 -8.43 1.59
N THR A 578 -15.72 -9.71 1.28
CA THR A 578 -16.95 -10.44 1.64
C THR A 578 -17.09 -10.59 3.15
N VAL A 579 -15.99 -10.85 3.86
CA VAL A 579 -15.94 -10.94 5.33
C VAL A 579 -16.16 -9.56 5.95
N LEU A 580 -15.54 -8.50 5.43
CA LEU A 580 -15.73 -7.13 5.90
C LEU A 580 -17.16 -6.64 5.63
N ILE A 581 -17.74 -6.96 4.48
CA ILE A 581 -19.16 -6.72 4.18
C ILE A 581 -20.04 -7.54 5.13
N TRP A 582 -19.71 -8.80 5.41
CA TRP A 582 -20.47 -9.63 6.34
C TRP A 582 -20.40 -9.10 7.78
N ILE A 583 -19.22 -8.67 8.24
CA ILE A 583 -19.00 -8.04 9.55
C ILE A 583 -19.71 -6.69 9.61
N ALA A 584 -19.60 -5.86 8.58
CA ALA A 584 -20.31 -4.59 8.47
C ALA A 584 -21.83 -4.82 8.48
N VAL A 585 -22.35 -5.81 7.75
CA VAL A 585 -23.76 -6.20 7.78
C VAL A 585 -24.17 -6.79 9.13
N ALA A 586 -23.31 -7.53 9.81
CA ALA A 586 -23.59 -8.10 11.14
C ALA A 586 -23.56 -7.05 12.27
N LEU A 587 -22.69 -6.04 12.16
CA LEU A 587 -22.57 -4.94 13.13
C LEU A 587 -23.54 -3.79 12.84
N LEU A 588 -23.88 -3.53 11.57
CA LEU A 588 -24.77 -2.46 11.13
C LEU A 588 -26.22 -2.94 10.91
N ARG A 589 -26.52 -4.24 10.99
CA ARG A 589 -27.92 -4.71 11.09
C ARG A 589 -28.49 -4.21 12.42
N PRO A 590 -29.47 -3.29 12.42
CA PRO A 590 -30.16 -2.95 13.66
C PRO A 590 -30.72 -4.24 14.24
N ARG A 591 -30.47 -4.49 15.52
CA ARG A 591 -31.16 -5.53 16.28
C ARG A 591 -32.65 -5.34 16.06
N ASP A 592 -33.26 -6.21 15.27
CA ASP A 592 -34.71 -6.27 15.15
C ASP A 592 -35.24 -6.85 16.47
N ARG A 593 -35.34 -5.96 17.46
CA ARG A 593 -36.23 -6.15 18.60
C ARG A 593 -37.62 -5.90 18.05
N SER A 594 -38.23 -6.95 17.50
CA SER A 594 -39.69 -7.04 17.37
C SER A 594 -40.27 -6.60 18.72
N GLY A 595 -40.77 -5.37 18.78
CA GLY A 595 -41.33 -4.79 20.00
C GLY A 595 -42.53 -5.62 20.42
N GLU A 596 -42.60 -5.96 21.71
CA GLU A 596 -43.72 -6.68 22.30
C GLU A 596 -45.03 -5.99 21.91
N ALA A 597 -45.88 -6.67 21.14
CA ALA A 597 -47.27 -6.30 21.04
C ALA A 597 -47.85 -6.30 22.46
N ARG A 598 -48.52 -5.22 22.84
CA ARG A 598 -49.09 -5.05 24.18
C ARG A 598 -50.56 -5.46 24.15
N PRO A 599 -50.90 -6.68 24.61
CA PRO A 599 -52.27 -7.20 24.54
C PRO A 599 -53.27 -6.32 25.30
N GLU A 600 -52.82 -5.59 26.33
CA GLU A 600 -53.62 -4.65 27.11
C GLU A 600 -54.05 -3.40 26.33
N LEU A 601 -53.40 -3.08 25.21
CA LEU A 601 -53.67 -1.90 24.38
C LEU A 601 -54.39 -2.21 23.06
N LEU A 602 -54.83 -3.46 22.84
CA LEU A 602 -55.45 -3.89 21.57
C LEU A 602 -56.73 -3.11 21.22
N THR A 603 -57.47 -2.64 22.23
CA THR A 603 -58.70 -1.86 22.08
C THR A 603 -58.48 -0.35 22.12
N VAL A 604 -57.23 0.11 22.27
CA VAL A 604 -56.87 1.53 22.37
C VAL A 604 -56.37 2.02 21.01
N PRO A 605 -57.11 2.89 20.31
CA PRO A 605 -56.71 3.43 19.01
C PRO A 605 -55.31 4.03 18.98
N LEU A 606 -54.95 4.81 19.99
CA LEU A 606 -53.63 5.42 20.12
C LEU A 606 -53.22 5.49 21.59
N ALA A 607 -52.04 4.98 21.90
CA ALA A 607 -51.42 5.10 23.21
C ALA A 607 -49.98 5.60 23.05
N THR A 608 -49.60 6.60 23.84
CA THR A 608 -48.24 7.13 23.90
C THR A 608 -47.67 6.93 25.29
N ARG A 609 -46.37 6.61 25.40
CA ARG A 609 -45.68 6.49 26.68
C ARG A 609 -44.32 7.15 26.64
N ASP A 610 -44.11 8.08 27.55
CA ASP A 610 -42.90 8.88 27.76
C ASP A 610 -42.37 9.49 26.45
N LEU A 611 -43.28 9.84 25.54
CA LEU A 611 -42.95 10.20 24.17
C LEU A 611 -42.15 11.50 24.15
N ALA A 612 -41.00 11.49 23.49
CA ALA A 612 -40.08 12.62 23.44
C ALA A 612 -39.49 12.81 22.05
N LYS A 613 -39.32 14.09 21.67
CA LYS A 613 -38.61 14.49 20.45
C LYS A 613 -37.66 15.64 20.70
N GLU A 614 -36.39 15.38 20.44
CA GLU A 614 -35.34 16.37 20.30
C GLU A 614 -34.91 16.46 18.83
N PHE A 615 -34.84 17.68 18.31
CA PHE A 615 -34.34 17.95 16.96
C PHE A 615 -32.85 18.31 17.01
N THR A 616 -32.16 18.03 15.90
CA THR A 616 -30.75 18.40 15.71
C THR A 616 -30.61 19.91 15.90
N GLY A 617 -29.86 20.33 16.94
CA GLY A 617 -29.82 21.73 17.41
C GLY A 617 -30.32 21.94 18.85
N GLY A 618 -30.71 20.87 19.56
CA GLY A 618 -31.01 20.89 21.00
C GLY A 618 -32.45 21.30 21.35
N LEU A 619 -33.31 21.54 20.36
CA LEU A 619 -34.71 21.88 20.60
C LEU A 619 -35.50 20.62 20.97
N LYS A 620 -35.92 20.53 22.23
CA LYS A 620 -36.82 19.49 22.73
C LYS A 620 -38.28 19.90 22.49
N ALA A 621 -38.87 19.40 21.40
CA ALA A 621 -40.21 19.79 20.95
C ALA A 621 -41.33 19.01 21.66
N VAL A 622 -41.04 17.82 22.17
CA VAL A 622 -41.96 16.99 22.97
C VAL A 622 -41.12 16.31 24.06
N ASP A 623 -41.63 16.26 25.28
CA ASP A 623 -40.92 15.72 26.43
C ASP A 623 -41.84 14.95 27.40
N GLY A 624 -41.76 13.62 27.34
CA GLY A 624 -42.40 12.74 28.31
C GLY A 624 -43.92 12.66 28.19
N VAL A 625 -44.48 12.82 26.98
CA VAL A 625 -45.93 12.83 26.77
C VAL A 625 -46.49 11.40 26.81
N THR A 626 -47.43 11.17 27.73
CA THR A 626 -48.09 9.88 27.96
C THR A 626 -49.60 10.05 28.04
N PHE A 627 -50.34 9.56 27.05
CA PHE A 627 -51.81 9.54 27.07
C PHE A 627 -52.37 8.42 26.19
N GLU A 628 -53.63 8.08 26.43
CA GLU A 628 -54.39 7.08 25.67
C GLU A 628 -55.65 7.73 25.09
N VAL A 629 -56.01 7.32 23.87
CA VAL A 629 -57.20 7.79 23.16
C VAL A 629 -58.26 6.70 23.21
N PRO A 630 -59.44 6.95 23.83
CA PRO A 630 -60.54 6.00 23.85
C PRO A 630 -61.09 5.72 22.43
N PRO A 631 -61.62 4.52 22.15
CA PRO A 631 -62.25 4.22 20.87
C PRO A 631 -63.59 4.94 20.70
N GLY A 632 -63.93 5.31 19.45
CA GLY A 632 -65.25 5.86 19.10
C GLY A 632 -65.46 7.33 19.45
N VAL A 633 -64.38 8.05 19.79
CA VAL A 633 -64.46 9.44 20.27
C VAL A 633 -63.81 10.42 19.28
N VAL A 634 -64.27 11.67 19.32
CA VAL A 634 -63.53 12.81 18.76
C VAL A 634 -62.69 13.42 19.88
N LEU A 635 -61.37 13.37 19.73
CA LEU A 635 -60.39 13.89 20.68
C LEU A 635 -59.69 15.14 20.11
N GLY A 636 -59.71 16.23 20.89
CA GLY A 636 -59.03 17.47 20.57
C GLY A 636 -57.65 17.58 21.22
N LEU A 637 -56.59 17.69 20.42
CA LEU A 637 -55.24 18.02 20.88
C LEU A 637 -55.08 19.55 20.90
N LEU A 638 -55.00 20.12 22.11
CA LEU A 638 -55.03 21.55 22.37
C LEU A 638 -53.69 22.06 22.89
N GLY A 639 -53.41 23.34 22.66
CA GLY A 639 -52.17 23.98 23.09
C GLY A 639 -51.85 25.19 22.23
N PRO A 640 -51.04 26.15 22.72
CA PRO A 640 -50.57 27.25 21.89
C PRO A 640 -49.71 26.78 20.71
N ASN A 641 -49.41 27.67 19.78
CA ASN A 641 -48.45 27.39 18.72
C ASN A 641 -47.08 27.09 19.34
N GLY A 642 -46.43 26.02 18.86
CA GLY A 642 -45.17 25.53 19.44
C GLY A 642 -45.33 24.61 20.66
N ALA A 643 -46.55 24.26 21.09
CA ALA A 643 -46.77 23.34 22.22
C ALA A 643 -46.37 21.88 21.96
N GLY A 644 -45.96 21.52 20.74
CA GLY A 644 -45.55 20.16 20.36
C GLY A 644 -46.63 19.30 19.70
N LYS A 645 -47.87 19.80 19.51
CA LYS A 645 -49.03 19.06 18.97
C LYS A 645 -48.73 18.30 17.67
N THR A 646 -48.36 19.04 16.63
CA THR A 646 -48.06 18.48 15.31
C THR A 646 -46.87 17.51 15.36
N THR A 647 -45.87 17.78 16.21
CA THR A 647 -44.72 16.88 16.42
C THR A 647 -45.16 15.56 17.06
N THR A 648 -46.04 15.61 18.07
CA THR A 648 -46.64 14.43 18.70
C THR A 648 -47.42 13.60 17.69
N MET A 649 -48.26 14.23 16.86
CA MET A 649 -49.04 13.53 15.83
C MET A 649 -48.14 12.90 14.76
N ARG A 650 -47.08 13.59 14.31
CA ARG A 650 -46.10 13.02 13.36
C ARG A 650 -45.37 11.82 13.94
N MET A 651 -44.99 11.86 15.22
CA MET A 651 -44.39 10.71 15.89
C MET A 651 -45.36 9.55 16.02
N ALA A 652 -46.61 9.85 16.38
CA ALA A 652 -47.65 8.84 16.55
C ALA A 652 -47.94 8.05 15.27
N MET A 653 -47.74 8.68 14.10
CA MET A 653 -47.93 8.06 12.79
C MET A 653 -46.63 7.55 12.16
N GLY A 654 -45.50 7.60 12.88
CA GLY A 654 -44.20 7.16 12.37
C GLY A 654 -43.60 8.04 11.28
N LEU A 655 -44.11 9.26 11.04
CA LEU A 655 -43.56 10.23 10.09
C LEU A 655 -42.25 10.84 10.57
N ILE A 656 -42.08 10.96 11.89
CA ILE A 656 -40.84 11.41 12.53
C ILE A 656 -40.48 10.42 13.63
N ARG A 657 -39.21 10.01 13.71
CA ARG A 657 -38.75 9.10 14.75
C ARG A 657 -38.65 9.82 16.11
N PRO A 658 -39.27 9.29 17.19
CA PRO A 658 -39.07 9.80 18.55
C PRO A 658 -37.61 9.66 18.98
N THR A 659 -37.11 10.58 19.82
CA THR A 659 -35.80 10.44 20.48
C THR A 659 -35.92 9.69 21.81
N GLY A 660 -37.12 9.58 22.37
CA GLY A 660 -37.43 8.77 23.54
C GLY A 660 -38.91 8.42 23.60
N GLY A 661 -39.25 7.41 24.40
CA GLY A 661 -40.61 6.89 24.51
C GLY A 661 -41.10 6.18 23.24
N ASP A 662 -42.35 5.73 23.30
CA ASP A 662 -42.95 4.82 22.34
C ASP A 662 -44.42 5.17 22.07
N THR A 663 -44.92 4.77 20.91
CA THR A 663 -46.35 4.87 20.54
C THR A 663 -46.86 3.50 20.13
N TRP A 664 -48.10 3.19 20.51
CA TRP A 664 -48.83 2.01 20.08
C TRP A 664 -50.15 2.42 19.43
N ILE A 665 -50.54 1.68 18.40
CA ILE A 665 -51.84 1.79 17.74
C ILE A 665 -52.45 0.40 17.78
N PHE A 666 -53.62 0.26 18.41
CA PHE A 666 -54.26 -1.04 18.64
C PHE A 666 -53.32 -2.13 19.17
N GLY A 667 -52.48 -1.78 20.15
CA GLY A 667 -51.51 -2.68 20.78
C GLY A 667 -50.23 -2.97 20.00
N GLU A 668 -50.12 -2.52 18.75
CA GLU A 668 -48.92 -2.66 17.93
C GLU A 668 -48.04 -1.42 18.04
N GLN A 669 -46.75 -1.61 18.33
CA GLN A 669 -45.81 -0.50 18.44
C GLN A 669 -45.58 0.15 17.07
N VAL A 670 -45.75 1.47 17.00
CA VAL A 670 -45.57 2.26 15.78
C VAL A 670 -44.09 2.53 15.53
N ARG A 671 -43.64 2.21 14.32
CA ARG A 671 -42.35 2.59 13.75
C ARG A 671 -42.58 3.04 12.30
N PRO A 672 -41.63 3.78 11.69
CA PRO A 672 -41.72 4.12 10.28
C PRO A 672 -41.93 2.85 9.43
N GLY A 673 -43.04 2.78 8.71
CA GLY A 673 -43.41 1.62 7.87
C GLY A 673 -44.13 0.46 8.59
N SER A 674 -44.56 0.62 9.85
CA SER A 674 -45.35 -0.42 10.54
C SER A 674 -46.66 -0.74 9.80
N ALA A 675 -47.00 -2.03 9.68
CA ALA A 675 -48.21 -2.49 9.00
C ALA A 675 -49.50 -1.91 9.61
N VAL A 676 -49.52 -1.67 10.93
CA VAL A 676 -50.65 -1.05 11.64
C VAL A 676 -51.02 0.34 11.12
N LEU A 677 -50.09 1.06 10.48
CA LEU A 677 -50.36 2.39 9.89
C LEU A 677 -51.38 2.32 8.75
N ALA A 678 -51.63 1.16 8.15
CA ALA A 678 -52.72 0.97 7.19
C ALA A 678 -54.11 1.19 7.82
N ARG A 679 -54.22 1.07 9.15
CA ARG A 679 -55.44 1.35 9.93
C ARG A 679 -55.56 2.81 10.36
N VAL A 680 -54.64 3.68 9.91
CA VAL A 680 -54.59 5.10 10.26
C VAL A 680 -54.74 5.96 9.02
N GLY A 681 -55.73 6.83 9.04
CA GLY A 681 -55.91 7.91 8.08
C GLY A 681 -55.26 9.18 8.61
N SER A 682 -54.52 9.92 7.78
CA SER A 682 -53.90 11.17 8.25
C SER A 682 -53.98 12.32 7.25
N PHE A 683 -54.14 13.51 7.81
CA PHE A 683 -54.08 14.78 7.11
C PHE A 683 -53.25 15.77 7.95
N ILE A 684 -51.94 15.84 7.69
CA ILE A 684 -50.98 16.68 8.41
C ILE A 684 -50.21 17.55 7.41
N GLU A 685 -49.94 18.82 7.75
CA GLU A 685 -49.24 19.82 6.90
C GLU A 685 -49.98 20.29 5.63
N GLY A 686 -51.28 20.00 5.51
CA GLY A 686 -52.13 20.48 4.41
C GLY A 686 -51.99 19.67 3.11
N PRO A 687 -52.90 19.87 2.13
CA PRO A 687 -53.00 18.96 0.99
C PRO A 687 -52.04 19.30 -0.16
N GLY A 688 -51.15 18.37 -0.51
CA GLY A 688 -50.28 18.44 -1.69
C GLY A 688 -50.92 17.83 -2.95
N PHE A 689 -52.01 18.41 -3.47
CA PHE A 689 -52.70 17.88 -4.65
C PHE A 689 -52.08 18.34 -5.98
N LEU A 690 -52.15 17.46 -6.99
CA LEU A 690 -51.81 17.80 -8.37
C LEU A 690 -52.93 18.65 -8.98
N PRO A 691 -52.70 19.96 -9.25
CA PRO A 691 -53.77 20.91 -9.57
C PRO A 691 -54.41 20.67 -10.94
N HIS A 692 -53.72 20.00 -11.85
CA HIS A 692 -54.19 19.73 -13.21
C HIS A 692 -55.05 18.46 -13.32
N LEU A 693 -55.05 17.62 -12.27
CA LEU A 693 -55.86 16.40 -12.17
C LEU A 693 -57.20 16.70 -11.49
N THR A 694 -58.20 15.86 -11.73
CA THR A 694 -59.47 15.93 -10.99
C THR A 694 -59.30 15.47 -9.55
N GLY A 695 -60.24 15.80 -8.67
CA GLY A 695 -60.21 15.29 -7.30
C GLY A 695 -60.20 13.75 -7.27
N ARG A 696 -61.02 13.11 -8.12
CA ARG A 696 -61.07 11.64 -8.27
C ARG A 696 -59.71 11.06 -8.65
N GLN A 697 -59.02 11.69 -9.62
CA GLN A 697 -57.70 11.25 -10.07
C GLN A 697 -56.61 11.41 -9.00
N ASN A 698 -56.70 12.45 -8.16
CA ASN A 698 -55.79 12.62 -7.03
C ASN A 698 -55.97 11.51 -5.98
N LEU A 699 -57.22 11.14 -5.66
CA LEU A 699 -57.51 10.07 -4.70
C LEU A 699 -57.05 8.69 -5.21
N ASP A 700 -57.33 8.37 -6.47
CA ASP A 700 -56.87 7.11 -7.11
C ASP A 700 -55.34 7.03 -7.14
N LEU A 701 -54.65 8.12 -7.51
CA LEU A 701 -53.19 8.16 -7.51
C LEU A 701 -52.61 7.95 -6.10
N PHE A 702 -53.19 8.59 -5.09
CA PHE A 702 -52.75 8.42 -3.70
C PHE A 702 -52.96 6.98 -3.21
N TRP A 703 -54.11 6.37 -3.50
CA TRP A 703 -54.39 4.99 -3.12
C TRP A 703 -53.36 4.02 -3.71
N ARG A 704 -53.06 4.13 -5.01
CA ARG A 704 -52.04 3.31 -5.68
C ARG A 704 -50.65 3.53 -5.09
N ALA A 705 -50.28 4.77 -4.81
CA ALA A 705 -48.99 5.10 -4.23
C ALA A 705 -48.82 4.58 -2.79
N SER A 706 -49.91 4.30 -2.08
CA SER A 706 -49.89 3.76 -0.71
C SER A 706 -49.51 2.27 -0.63
N GLY A 707 -49.37 1.57 -1.77
CA GLY A 707 -49.05 0.14 -1.80
C GLY A 707 -50.21 -0.77 -1.38
N ARG A 708 -51.44 -0.23 -1.29
CA ARG A 708 -52.68 -0.92 -0.91
C ARG A 708 -53.58 -1.23 -2.11
N GLU A 709 -52.99 -1.41 -3.29
CA GLU A 709 -53.72 -1.53 -4.57
C GLU A 709 -54.71 -2.70 -4.63
N ASP A 710 -54.47 -3.76 -3.84
CA ASP A 710 -55.35 -4.93 -3.74
C ASP A 710 -56.56 -4.72 -2.79
N GLY A 711 -56.62 -3.60 -2.05
CA GLY A 711 -57.69 -3.30 -1.10
C GLY A 711 -58.79 -2.38 -1.68
N ASP A 712 -59.96 -2.36 -1.03
CA ASP A 712 -61.04 -1.44 -1.38
C ASP A 712 -60.77 -0.02 -0.81
N PRO A 713 -60.65 1.03 -1.65
CA PRO A 713 -60.51 2.40 -1.18
C PRO A 713 -61.79 2.96 -0.55
N HIS A 714 -62.94 2.28 -0.65
CA HIS A 714 -64.25 2.75 -0.21
C HIS A 714 -64.62 4.13 -0.78
N LEU A 715 -64.23 4.37 -2.04
CA LEU A 715 -64.24 5.72 -2.62
C LEU A 715 -65.63 6.38 -2.60
N ASP A 716 -66.69 5.65 -2.91
CA ASP A 716 -68.04 6.23 -2.96
C ASP A 716 -68.55 6.63 -1.56
N GLU A 717 -68.32 5.78 -0.55
CA GLU A 717 -68.67 6.06 0.86
C GLU A 717 -67.85 7.22 1.42
N VAL A 718 -66.55 7.26 1.12
CA VAL A 718 -65.66 8.37 1.49
C VAL A 718 -66.09 9.70 0.85
N LEU A 719 -66.54 9.68 -0.40
CA LEU A 719 -67.01 10.88 -1.10
C LEU A 719 -68.37 11.37 -0.59
N GLU A 720 -69.24 10.44 -0.17
CA GLU A 720 -70.49 10.76 0.51
C GLU A 720 -70.21 11.45 1.86
N ILE A 721 -69.34 10.88 2.69
CA ILE A 721 -68.94 11.43 3.99
C ILE A 721 -68.25 12.79 3.82
N ALA A 722 -67.34 12.94 2.86
CA ALA A 722 -66.61 14.19 2.64
C ALA A 722 -67.47 15.31 2.00
N GLY A 723 -68.66 14.99 1.49
CA GLY A 723 -69.62 15.98 0.97
C GLY A 723 -69.10 16.81 -0.21
N LEU A 724 -68.36 16.19 -1.15
CA LEU A 724 -67.81 16.87 -2.34
C LEU A 724 -68.74 16.86 -3.56
N GLY A 725 -69.72 15.95 -3.60
CA GLY A 725 -70.70 15.84 -4.69
C GLY A 725 -70.07 15.79 -6.08
N SER A 726 -70.67 16.47 -7.06
CA SER A 726 -70.17 16.53 -8.45
C SER A 726 -68.88 17.34 -8.62
N ALA A 727 -68.37 18.00 -7.58
CA ALA A 727 -67.13 18.74 -7.68
C ALA A 727 -65.93 17.82 -7.92
N ILE A 728 -66.01 16.54 -7.50
CA ILE A 728 -64.92 15.56 -7.54
C ILE A 728 -64.34 15.32 -8.94
N ASP A 729 -65.16 15.50 -9.98
CA ASP A 729 -64.78 15.30 -11.38
C ASP A 729 -64.22 16.58 -12.04
N ARG A 730 -64.11 17.68 -11.29
CA ARG A 730 -63.44 18.91 -11.74
C ARG A 730 -61.97 18.92 -11.33
N LYS A 731 -61.14 19.65 -12.09
CA LYS A 731 -59.70 19.80 -11.81
C LYS A 731 -59.46 20.54 -10.50
N VAL A 732 -58.55 20.06 -9.66
CA VAL A 732 -58.31 20.62 -8.31
C VAL A 732 -57.87 22.09 -8.35
N ARG A 733 -57.25 22.58 -9.44
CA ARG A 733 -56.94 24.01 -9.62
C ARG A 733 -58.15 24.94 -9.50
N THR A 734 -59.37 24.44 -9.77
CA THR A 734 -60.60 25.23 -9.66
C THR A 734 -61.25 25.14 -8.28
N TYR A 735 -60.62 24.43 -7.33
CA TYR A 735 -61.16 24.25 -6.00
C TYR A 735 -60.85 25.48 -5.13
N SER A 736 -61.87 25.97 -4.41
CA SER A 736 -61.74 26.82 -3.23
C SER A 736 -60.96 26.10 -2.14
N GLN A 737 -60.46 26.85 -1.16
CA GLN A 737 -59.76 26.30 -0.01
C GLN A 737 -60.59 25.24 0.73
N GLY A 738 -61.87 25.50 1.00
CA GLY A 738 -62.76 24.53 1.65
C GLY A 738 -62.97 23.24 0.86
N MET A 739 -63.05 23.31 -0.48
CA MET A 739 -63.11 22.10 -1.30
C MET A 739 -61.80 21.31 -1.31
N ARG A 740 -60.64 21.99 -1.22
CA ARG A 740 -59.34 21.30 -1.07
C ARG A 740 -59.22 20.63 0.29
N GLN A 741 -59.71 21.28 1.34
CA GLN A 741 -59.73 20.73 2.70
C GLN A 741 -60.58 19.46 2.78
N ARG A 742 -61.79 19.48 2.19
CA ARG A 742 -62.65 18.28 2.08
C ARG A 742 -62.00 17.17 1.26
N LEU A 743 -61.31 17.51 0.18
CA LEU A 743 -60.57 16.52 -0.60
C LEU A 743 -59.42 15.91 0.22
N GLY A 744 -58.73 16.71 1.04
CA GLY A 744 -57.70 16.24 1.98
C GLY A 744 -58.24 15.25 3.01
N ILE A 745 -59.43 15.53 3.54
CA ILE A 745 -60.09 14.63 4.50
C ILE A 745 -60.62 13.37 3.80
N ALA A 746 -61.17 13.49 2.60
CA ALA A 746 -61.52 12.34 1.77
C ALA A 746 -60.29 11.44 1.52
N GLN A 747 -59.13 12.03 1.20
CA GLN A 747 -57.89 11.29 1.04
C GLN A 747 -57.48 10.55 2.33
N ALA A 748 -57.60 11.20 3.48
CA ALA A 748 -57.29 10.57 4.77
C ALA A 748 -58.28 9.44 5.14
N MET A 749 -59.51 9.48 4.63
CA MET A 749 -60.54 8.47 4.88
C MET A 749 -60.48 7.27 3.92
N LEU A 750 -59.61 7.27 2.90
CA LEU A 750 -59.51 6.16 1.96
C LEU A 750 -59.20 4.83 2.68
N GLY A 751 -59.99 3.80 2.38
CA GLY A 751 -59.94 2.50 3.06
C GLY A 751 -60.57 2.50 4.46
N LEU A 752 -61.31 3.55 4.82
CA LEU A 752 -62.05 3.75 6.07
C LEU A 752 -61.30 3.33 7.34
N PRO A 753 -60.12 3.94 7.60
CA PRO A 753 -59.26 3.57 8.73
C PRO A 753 -59.96 3.71 10.09
N ASP A 754 -59.57 2.86 11.04
CA ASP A 754 -60.15 2.85 12.38
C ASP A 754 -59.78 4.10 13.22
N LEU A 755 -58.67 4.75 12.86
CA LEU A 755 -58.17 5.97 13.49
C LEU A 755 -57.89 7.05 12.42
N LEU A 756 -58.48 8.23 12.58
CA LEU A 756 -58.26 9.39 11.71
C LEU A 756 -57.54 10.50 12.48
N VAL A 757 -56.44 11.03 11.94
CA VAL A 757 -55.59 12.05 12.58
C VAL A 757 -55.52 13.29 11.68
N LEU A 758 -56.11 14.40 12.12
CA LEU A 758 -56.27 15.63 11.34
C LEU A 758 -55.60 16.83 12.04
N ASP A 759 -54.63 17.44 11.38
CA ASP A 759 -53.94 18.65 11.89
C ASP A 759 -54.63 19.91 11.34
N GLU A 760 -55.23 20.70 12.24
CA GLU A 760 -56.01 21.91 11.95
C GLU A 760 -57.00 21.78 10.76
N PRO A 761 -57.94 20.82 10.80
CA PRO A 761 -58.83 20.53 9.68
C PRO A 761 -59.76 21.68 9.29
N THR A 762 -59.92 22.69 10.15
CA THR A 762 -60.88 23.79 9.98
C THR A 762 -60.24 25.15 9.68
N ASN A 763 -58.91 25.17 9.55
CA ASN A 763 -58.17 26.39 9.28
C ASN A 763 -58.53 27.01 7.91
N GLY A 764 -58.91 28.29 7.92
CA GLY A 764 -59.30 29.07 6.73
C GLY A 764 -60.64 28.68 6.10
N LEU A 765 -61.52 27.99 6.85
CA LEU A 765 -62.92 27.76 6.50
C LEU A 765 -63.82 28.89 7.03
N ASP A 766 -64.93 29.16 6.34
CA ASP A 766 -65.96 30.05 6.86
C ASP A 766 -66.85 29.34 7.93
N PRO A 767 -67.59 30.07 8.79
CA PRO A 767 -68.36 29.44 9.87
C PRO A 767 -69.36 28.34 9.43
N PRO A 768 -70.07 28.46 8.28
CA PRO A 768 -70.88 27.36 7.76
C PRO A 768 -70.07 26.11 7.41
N GLN A 769 -68.92 26.26 6.73
CA GLN A 769 -68.04 25.15 6.37
C GLN A 769 -67.44 24.46 7.59
N ILE A 770 -67.12 25.21 8.66
CA ILE A 770 -66.67 24.67 9.94
C ILE A 770 -67.76 23.77 10.56
N ARG A 771 -69.01 24.24 10.60
CA ARG A 771 -70.13 23.45 11.15
C ARG A 771 -70.37 22.16 10.37
N GLU A 772 -70.25 22.21 9.04
CA GLU A 772 -70.36 21.02 8.19
C GLU A 772 -69.18 20.06 8.44
N MET A 773 -67.95 20.57 8.57
CA MET A 773 -66.78 19.75 8.86
C MET A 773 -66.90 19.02 10.21
N ARG A 774 -67.42 19.72 11.21
CA ARG A 774 -67.74 19.13 12.51
C ARG A 774 -68.69 17.95 12.39
N GLN A 775 -69.75 18.09 11.58
CA GLN A 775 -70.70 17.00 11.37
C GLN A 775 -70.01 15.78 10.74
N VAL A 776 -69.14 15.99 9.74
CA VAL A 776 -68.36 14.92 9.10
C VAL A 776 -67.49 14.15 10.12
N MET A 777 -66.82 14.86 11.03
CA MET A 777 -66.00 14.23 12.06
C MET A 777 -66.85 13.46 13.10
N HIS A 778 -68.01 14.00 13.47
CA HIS A 778 -68.95 13.31 14.36
C HIS A 778 -69.56 12.06 13.72
N ASP A 779 -69.99 12.14 12.46
CA ASP A 779 -70.58 11.00 11.75
C ASP A 779 -69.55 9.88 11.57
N TYR A 780 -68.29 10.25 11.30
CA TYR A 780 -67.19 9.30 11.24
C TYR A 780 -66.96 8.62 12.59
N ALA A 781 -66.95 9.38 13.70
CA ALA A 781 -66.79 8.80 15.04
C ALA A 781 -68.00 7.95 15.47
N ALA A 782 -69.23 8.36 15.12
CA ALA A 782 -70.46 7.65 15.41
C ALA A 782 -70.52 6.24 14.77
N SER A 783 -69.74 6.02 13.71
CA SER A 783 -69.57 4.69 13.09
C SER A 783 -68.67 3.73 13.89
N GLY A 784 -68.18 4.15 15.08
CA GLY A 784 -67.29 3.36 15.95
C GLY A 784 -65.80 3.63 15.73
N ARG A 785 -65.45 4.54 14.82
CA ARG A 785 -64.06 4.94 14.50
C ARG A 785 -63.62 6.11 15.38
N THR A 786 -62.33 6.37 15.45
CA THR A 786 -61.77 7.40 16.35
C THR A 786 -61.19 8.54 15.54
N VAL A 787 -61.43 9.79 15.94
CA VAL A 787 -60.90 10.99 15.26
C VAL A 787 -60.08 11.82 16.24
N ILE A 788 -58.82 12.10 15.90
CA ILE A 788 -57.94 13.01 16.62
C ILE A 788 -57.79 14.27 15.78
N VAL A 789 -58.15 15.42 16.34
CA VAL A 789 -58.00 16.72 15.69
C VAL A 789 -57.07 17.61 16.50
N SER A 790 -56.18 18.34 15.84
CA SER A 790 -55.52 19.49 16.48
C SER A 790 -56.30 20.76 16.17
N SER A 791 -56.43 21.64 17.16
CA SER A 791 -57.00 22.97 16.95
C SER A 791 -56.45 23.96 17.98
N HIS A 792 -56.29 25.21 17.56
CA HIS A 792 -56.02 26.35 18.44
C HIS A 792 -57.30 27.16 18.75
N LEU A 793 -58.43 26.80 18.13
CA LEU A 793 -59.73 27.43 18.34
C LEU A 793 -60.54 26.67 19.40
N LEU A 794 -60.48 27.13 20.64
CA LEU A 794 -61.06 26.43 21.80
C LEU A 794 -62.60 26.34 21.73
N SER A 795 -63.26 27.37 21.19
CA SER A 795 -64.71 27.38 21.00
C SER A 795 -65.21 26.32 20.01
N GLU A 796 -64.35 25.90 19.07
CA GLU A 796 -64.66 24.83 18.14
C GLU A 796 -64.52 23.46 18.79
N VAL A 797 -63.47 23.29 19.59
CA VAL A 797 -63.17 22.05 20.30
C VAL A 797 -64.27 21.72 21.30
N GLU A 798 -64.71 22.70 22.09
CA GLU A 798 -65.80 22.54 23.05
C GLU A 798 -67.10 22.02 22.40
N GLN A 799 -67.35 22.39 21.14
CA GLN A 799 -68.54 21.98 20.40
C GLN A 799 -68.38 20.67 19.60
N THR A 800 -67.15 20.16 19.44
CA THR A 800 -66.82 19.07 18.50
C THR A 800 -66.18 17.87 19.18
N CYS A 801 -65.42 18.08 20.25
CA CYS A 801 -64.62 17.06 20.90
C CYS A 801 -65.31 16.60 22.19
N SER A 802 -65.34 15.29 22.41
CA SER A 802 -65.79 14.71 23.68
C SER A 802 -64.63 14.59 24.68
N HIS A 803 -63.41 14.45 24.16
CA HIS A 803 -62.18 14.30 24.92
C HIS A 803 -61.16 15.34 24.48
N VAL A 804 -60.29 15.78 25.39
CA VAL A 804 -59.23 16.74 25.10
C VAL A 804 -57.92 16.34 25.75
N VAL A 805 -56.84 16.64 25.03
CA VAL A 805 -55.47 16.52 25.49
C VAL A 805 -54.85 17.91 25.40
N VAL A 806 -54.51 18.51 26.53
CA VAL A 806 -53.92 19.86 26.59
C VAL A 806 -52.41 19.73 26.71
N MET A 807 -51.68 20.32 25.77
CA MET A 807 -50.23 20.36 25.72
C MET A 807 -49.71 21.79 25.85
N ASN A 808 -48.56 21.94 26.54
CA ASN A 808 -47.83 23.20 26.61
C ASN A 808 -46.31 22.94 26.62
N HIS A 809 -45.55 23.70 25.82
CA HIS A 809 -44.09 23.56 25.69
C HIS A 809 -43.56 22.12 25.56
N GLY A 810 -44.27 21.25 24.83
CA GLY A 810 -43.87 19.87 24.62
C GLY A 810 -44.29 18.89 25.73
N HIS A 811 -44.94 19.36 26.79
CA HIS A 811 -45.42 18.55 27.91
C HIS A 811 -46.94 18.38 27.90
N LEU A 812 -47.41 17.27 28.49
CA LEU A 812 -48.83 17.01 28.73
C LEU A 812 -49.29 17.72 30.01
N ILE A 813 -50.33 18.55 29.89
CA ILE A 813 -50.93 19.29 31.01
C ILE A 813 -52.20 18.60 31.51
N TYR A 814 -53.03 18.10 30.58
CA TYR A 814 -54.30 17.42 30.91
C TYR A 814 -54.69 16.41 29.82
N SER A 815 -55.35 15.33 30.22
CA SER A 815 -55.97 14.34 29.32
C SER A 815 -57.24 13.80 29.99
N GLY A 816 -58.39 13.96 29.33
CA GLY A 816 -59.69 13.53 29.87
C GLY A 816 -60.88 14.00 29.04
N THR A 817 -62.09 13.91 29.59
CA THR A 817 -63.29 14.43 28.91
C THR A 817 -63.40 15.95 29.03
N VAL A 818 -64.08 16.59 28.07
CA VAL A 818 -64.36 18.04 28.15
C VAL A 818 -65.23 18.36 29.37
N ASP A 819 -66.20 17.50 29.68
CA ASP A 819 -67.10 17.68 30.83
C ASP A 819 -66.35 17.61 32.16
N GLU A 820 -65.39 16.69 32.33
CA GLU A 820 -64.54 16.61 33.53
C GLU A 820 -63.65 17.85 33.69
N LEU A 821 -63.13 18.39 32.59
CA LEU A 821 -62.32 19.60 32.60
C LEU A 821 -63.12 20.83 33.07
N LEU A 822 -64.41 20.88 32.75
CA LEU A 822 -65.36 21.95 33.14
C LEU A 822 -66.08 21.69 34.47
N ALA A 823 -66.04 20.45 34.98
CA ALA A 823 -66.73 20.07 36.21
C ALA A 823 -66.25 20.88 37.43
N GLY A 824 -67.19 21.43 38.20
CA GLY A 824 -66.90 22.27 39.38
C GLY A 824 -66.59 23.75 39.06
N ARG A 825 -66.58 24.15 37.78
CA ARG A 825 -66.30 25.51 37.30
C ARG A 825 -67.51 26.16 36.61
N SER A 826 -68.64 26.23 37.32
CA SER A 826 -69.92 26.69 36.76
C SER A 826 -69.84 28.10 36.14
N GLY A 827 -70.04 28.18 34.81
CA GLY A 827 -70.12 29.45 34.06
C GLY A 827 -68.86 29.83 33.26
N LEU A 828 -67.76 29.06 33.35
CA LEU A 828 -66.55 29.26 32.56
C LEU A 828 -66.62 28.49 31.23
N ARG A 829 -66.09 29.07 30.15
CA ARG A 829 -65.93 28.41 28.84
C ARG A 829 -64.59 27.65 28.79
N LEU A 830 -64.41 26.73 27.84
CA LEU A 830 -63.14 26.00 27.66
C LEU A 830 -61.94 26.94 27.48
N GLU A 831 -62.19 28.11 26.87
CA GLU A 831 -61.21 29.19 26.72
C GLU A 831 -60.65 29.71 28.06
N ASP A 832 -61.51 29.91 29.05
CA ASP A 832 -61.13 30.47 30.35
C ASP A 832 -60.29 29.46 31.14
N VAL A 833 -60.67 28.18 31.12
CA VAL A 833 -59.95 27.09 31.80
C VAL A 833 -58.61 26.78 31.13
N PHE A 834 -58.55 26.88 29.81
CA PHE A 834 -57.30 26.70 29.07
C PHE A 834 -56.28 27.80 29.40
N LEU A 835 -56.71 29.06 29.49
CA LEU A 835 -55.83 30.16 29.88
C LEU A 835 -55.31 30.02 31.32
N GLU A 836 -56.11 29.48 32.24
CA GLU A 836 -55.67 29.13 33.60
C GLU A 836 -54.58 28.05 33.57
N LEU A 837 -54.79 26.97 32.81
CA LEU A 837 -53.86 25.84 32.72
C LEU A 837 -52.54 26.15 32.00
N VAL A 838 -52.55 27.07 31.04
CA VAL A 838 -51.37 27.45 30.25
C VAL A 838 -50.65 28.67 30.85
N GLY A 839 -51.37 29.54 31.58
CA GLY A 839 -50.91 30.84 32.06
C GLY A 839 -49.97 30.82 33.29
N GLU A 840 -49.90 29.74 34.07
CA GLU A 840 -49.04 29.67 35.27
C GLU A 840 -47.55 29.37 34.97
N GLY A 841 -47.16 29.14 33.71
CA GLY A 841 -45.77 28.80 33.33
C GLY A 841 -44.84 29.97 32.95
N HIS A 842 -45.29 31.23 33.01
CA HIS A 842 -44.54 32.37 32.47
C HIS A 842 -43.56 33.00 33.50
N ARG A 843 -42.40 32.37 33.71
CA ARG A 843 -41.16 33.08 34.11
C ARG A 843 -40.08 32.81 33.07
N VAL A 844 -39.87 33.81 32.22
CA VAL A 844 -38.85 33.84 31.17
C VAL A 844 -37.59 34.46 31.78
N ASP A 845 -36.50 33.71 31.89
CA ASP A 845 -35.15 34.27 31.95
C ASP A 845 -34.44 33.99 30.63
N GLN A 846 -33.72 35.01 30.17
CA GLN A 846 -33.09 35.19 28.85
C GLN A 846 -31.96 34.21 28.53
#